data_AF-A0A7U5XXZ1-F1
#
_entry.id   AF-A0A7U5XXZ1-F1
#
_cell.length_a   1.000
_cell.length_b   1.000
_cell.length_c   1.000
_cell.angle_alpha   90.00
_cell.angle_beta   90.00
_cell.angle_gamma   90.00
#
_symmetry.space_group_name_H-M   'P 1'
#
loop_
_entity.id
_entity.type
_entity.pdbx_description
1 polymer ?
#
loop_
_entity_poly.entity_id
_entity_poly.type
_entity_poly.pdbx_seq_one_letter_code
_entity_poly.pdbx_strand_id
1 'polypeptide(L)'
;MPPFLLPLQRLSAAWSARRRAWRRAANLRRAAPRGRWRALGLPLAAILLAMTGAALIGGHARRLGDAVPQPGHAVSALQPYVPGAAFTVPAAGVRLLARSEGALAIVAGMRAAPPVRVDLCRQLRDPGRGDALVPLRLGYRAGDVRRWAAGSAPAPRNVVLAPDGMPRLELSGSATGDFDGAPLRLSWQGTAVAHWLGDGAVVTGPAGQGGLARQGWLAWPGGALSIERRASATCPAAGELLLRAWQPDQRSERAVVTAFGAGGSMTLALPPGDYRVPGARPAALEDAALFEALRQAGLLRLSRDGAIGLAPPDLAAWQAAPPAARAAALPEWAEVRIDDDSRKLLRRLYRQADGAYLRRQVELYNSERSLLAWRVPEGDDATWQASGATGPLAPTAALPPAAARLFETLPQGWRPWARVGRWPAGEQAVRLTWLPGRPAGGSERVRLMVAGRVTSVAGAAVETRPACDGRACGARDDVVELALRPHPGVRAVVVTAQPLATARLQRPGERRYRHLRVVAGRIEWQALGPAAPLPATPPAGPVTIADRHGTPLWADGQPTRAAVRAGLATLVGLRAEQDSGVAGQLLRAGAGTTGARLTVDLPLQALASDVLDCVGMRRGAWDGRRCAGGTAPPAGREAGVVLLDSENGDILAAAGVGNGRAEGADWAELRDFDRADPARSPLRLPALQHDGGARRSPGSTFKIVSALGLEMAARNDARLDDLLGGAPLARLDALAQQRGFDFATSAATYPVHADVHVTNYRELGLGSRVQDGRLGLAQALTYSLNTWFAWTGELSDATLFGRPDGGVPAAQALQPGALDEVRPILAAARRLGFEQPLRLDGGLLPADFDWRQYDALQATPARFDPIRSRHELRQMSIGLRMQATPLQMALAAGAIGQGATVAPRLLARLDGRPARAAPAQPLDVRLDRIRAGMKGVIERGTAAAAFRCAGCAALRAGLYGKTGTAPVAMDATVWFTGWLEPGTLPGQRHRLAFAVFVSRSEAGGGDHAAPVIAALLSTLARRQTEGEMAMLIGQ
;
A
#
# COMPACT_ATOMS: atom_id res chain seq x y z
N MET A 1 67.57 -4.67 -33.75
CA MET A 1 67.43 -5.73 -32.73
C MET A 1 66.64 -5.17 -31.55
N PRO A 2 65.33 -5.46 -31.44
CA PRO A 2 64.43 -4.78 -30.51
C PRO A 2 63.75 -5.82 -29.55
N PRO A 3 62.70 -5.49 -28.76
CA PRO A 3 62.81 -5.29 -27.32
C PRO A 3 61.73 -6.09 -26.54
N PHE A 4 62.08 -7.24 -25.95
CA PHE A 4 61.09 -8.07 -25.22
C PHE A 4 61.48 -8.52 -23.80
N LEU A 5 62.50 -7.92 -23.16
CA LEU A 5 63.01 -8.36 -21.85
C LEU A 5 62.79 -7.41 -20.65
N LEU A 6 62.06 -6.30 -20.82
CA LEU A 6 61.81 -5.33 -19.74
C LEU A 6 60.68 -5.66 -18.72
N PRO A 7 59.68 -6.56 -18.96
CA PRO A 7 58.60 -6.78 -17.98
C PRO A 7 58.93 -7.84 -16.90
N LEU A 8 59.86 -8.77 -17.13
CA LEU A 8 60.23 -9.82 -16.15
C LEU A 8 61.17 -9.30 -15.05
N GLN A 9 62.03 -8.32 -15.35
CA GLN A 9 62.91 -7.71 -14.34
C GLN A 9 62.14 -6.88 -13.31
N ARG A 10 61.05 -6.19 -13.70
CA ARG A 10 60.22 -5.39 -12.78
C ARG A 10 59.40 -6.24 -11.80
N LEU A 11 58.94 -7.43 -12.21
CA LEU A 11 58.26 -8.39 -11.34
C LEU A 11 59.22 -9.04 -10.33
N SER A 12 60.47 -9.35 -10.72
CA SER A 12 61.49 -9.87 -9.81
C SER A 12 61.98 -8.82 -8.78
N ALA A 13 62.03 -7.54 -9.18
CA ALA A 13 62.39 -6.42 -8.31
C ALA A 13 61.29 -6.13 -7.26
N ALA A 14 60.01 -6.18 -7.66
CA ALA A 14 58.87 -6.01 -6.74
C ALA A 14 58.76 -7.17 -5.72
N TRP A 15 59.04 -8.41 -6.14
CA TRP A 15 58.99 -9.58 -5.26
C TRP A 15 60.19 -9.65 -4.30
N SER A 16 61.39 -9.26 -4.74
CA SER A 16 62.58 -9.17 -3.89
C SER A 16 62.52 -7.99 -2.90
N ALA A 17 61.84 -6.89 -3.24
CA ALA A 17 61.55 -5.79 -2.31
C ALA A 17 60.55 -6.20 -1.23
N ARG A 18 59.50 -6.96 -1.59
CA ARG A 18 58.49 -7.48 -0.65
C ARG A 18 59.06 -8.54 0.30
N ARG A 19 59.95 -9.43 -0.18
CA ARG A 19 60.72 -10.38 0.66
C ARG A 19 61.70 -9.67 1.60
N ARG A 20 62.36 -8.59 1.17
CA ARG A 20 63.25 -7.77 2.03
C ARG A 20 62.49 -7.01 3.11
N ALA A 21 61.29 -6.50 2.82
CA ALA A 21 60.42 -5.85 3.81
C ALA A 21 59.89 -6.85 4.86
N TRP A 22 59.50 -8.05 4.43
CA TRP A 22 59.06 -9.13 5.34
C TRP A 22 60.19 -9.67 6.23
N ARG A 23 61.42 -9.81 5.70
CA ARG A 23 62.59 -10.20 6.52
C ARG A 23 63.01 -9.12 7.52
N ARG A 24 62.88 -7.82 7.20
CA ARG A 24 63.11 -6.73 8.17
C ARG A 24 62.06 -6.71 9.28
N ALA A 25 60.79 -6.95 8.95
CA ALA A 25 59.71 -7.04 9.94
C ALA A 25 59.84 -8.28 10.85
N ALA A 26 60.37 -9.39 10.33
CA ALA A 26 60.64 -10.61 11.11
C ALA A 26 61.89 -10.49 12.00
N ASN A 27 62.96 -9.82 11.53
CA ASN A 27 64.18 -9.62 12.32
C ASN A 27 64.03 -8.56 13.43
N LEU A 28 63.11 -7.60 13.28
CA LEU A 28 62.74 -6.65 14.35
C LEU A 28 61.93 -7.28 15.49
N ARG A 29 61.43 -8.52 15.33
CA ARG A 29 60.73 -9.27 16.39
C ARG A 29 61.62 -10.28 17.14
N ARG A 30 62.91 -10.42 16.77
CA ARG A 30 63.82 -11.44 17.37
C ARG A 30 65.14 -10.91 17.94
N ALA A 31 65.35 -9.60 17.98
CA ALA A 31 66.52 -9.01 18.64
C ALA A 31 66.10 -8.04 19.75
N ALA A 32 65.73 -8.58 20.91
CA ALA A 32 65.74 -7.83 22.15
C ALA A 32 67.06 -8.11 22.87
N PRO A 33 67.99 -7.15 22.97
CA PRO A 33 69.15 -7.29 23.85
C PRO A 33 68.66 -7.23 25.31
N ARG A 34 69.01 -8.27 26.07
CA ARG A 34 68.85 -8.31 27.53
C ARG A 34 69.78 -7.26 28.15
N GLY A 35 69.28 -6.05 28.36
CA GLY A 35 69.95 -4.97 29.07
C GLY A 35 69.16 -4.59 30.32
N ARG A 36 69.76 -4.83 31.49
CA ARG A 36 69.18 -4.69 32.84
C ARG A 36 68.94 -3.23 33.27
N TRP A 37 68.10 -2.44 32.59
CA TRP A 37 67.63 -1.16 33.13
C TRP A 37 66.18 -0.93 32.70
N ARG A 38 65.32 -0.53 33.66
CA ARG A 38 63.86 -0.27 33.56
C ARG A 38 62.92 -1.41 34.02
N ALA A 39 63.20 -1.97 35.20
CA ALA A 39 62.12 -2.38 36.08
C ALA A 39 61.44 -1.10 36.64
N LEU A 40 60.12 -1.13 36.79
CA LEU A 40 59.19 -0.10 37.32
C LEU A 40 58.61 1.00 36.39
N GLY A 41 59.20 1.36 35.25
CA GLY A 41 58.65 2.46 34.42
C GLY A 41 57.61 2.06 33.35
N LEU A 42 57.83 0.93 32.67
CA LEU A 42 57.02 0.47 31.54
C LEU A 42 55.66 -0.16 31.88
N PRO A 43 55.51 -0.97 32.95
CA PRO A 43 54.19 -1.50 33.29
C PRO A 43 53.27 -0.38 33.80
N LEU A 44 53.80 0.63 34.50
CA LEU A 44 53.01 1.75 34.98
C LEU A 44 52.48 2.62 33.83
N ALA A 45 53.31 2.90 32.81
CA ALA A 45 52.89 3.65 31.64
C ALA A 45 51.87 2.88 30.77
N ALA A 46 52.01 1.56 30.65
CA ALA A 46 51.05 0.72 29.95
C ALA A 46 49.70 0.63 30.69
N ILE A 47 49.72 0.55 32.02
CA ILE A 47 48.52 0.59 32.86
C ILE A 47 47.86 1.97 32.78
N LEU A 48 48.63 3.06 32.80
CA LEU A 48 48.11 4.42 32.63
C LEU A 48 47.47 4.65 31.26
N LEU A 49 48.07 4.14 30.18
CA LEU A 49 47.50 4.16 28.82
C LEU A 49 46.26 3.27 28.69
N ALA A 50 46.25 2.10 29.33
CA ALA A 50 45.09 1.22 29.36
C ALA A 50 43.95 1.83 30.20
N MET A 51 44.25 2.48 31.32
CA MET A 51 43.28 3.16 32.18
C MET A 51 42.75 4.44 31.55
N THR A 52 43.59 5.25 30.88
CA THR A 52 43.11 6.40 30.10
C THR A 52 42.34 5.97 28.87
N GLY A 53 42.75 4.89 28.19
CA GLY A 53 41.98 4.26 27.12
C GLY A 53 40.63 3.74 27.60
N ALA A 54 40.58 3.04 28.74
CA ALA A 54 39.36 2.54 29.35
C ALA A 54 38.48 3.66 29.93
N ALA A 55 39.06 4.75 30.42
CA ALA A 55 38.34 5.93 30.86
C ALA A 55 37.81 6.76 29.69
N LEU A 56 38.54 6.82 28.57
CA LEU A 56 38.07 7.44 27.32
C LEU A 56 36.96 6.60 26.68
N ILE A 57 37.12 5.28 26.62
CA ILE A 57 36.10 4.34 26.12
C ILE A 57 34.90 4.32 27.06
N GLY A 58 35.10 4.30 28.37
CA GLY A 58 34.04 4.37 29.38
C GLY A 58 33.35 5.73 29.42
N GLY A 59 34.09 6.82 29.16
CA GLY A 59 33.55 8.17 29.02
C GLY A 59 32.79 8.36 27.71
N HIS A 60 33.24 7.75 26.62
CA HIS A 60 32.47 7.69 25.36
C HIS A 60 31.28 6.75 25.45
N ALA A 61 31.39 5.62 26.14
CA ALA A 61 30.31 4.66 26.37
C ALA A 61 29.28 5.22 27.34
N ARG A 62 29.67 6.03 28.35
CA ARG A 62 28.73 6.83 29.15
C ARG A 62 28.12 7.95 28.34
N ARG A 63 28.86 8.70 27.52
CA ARG A 63 28.27 9.70 26.61
C ARG A 63 27.37 9.11 25.52
N LEU A 64 27.56 7.85 25.13
CA LEU A 64 26.72 7.09 24.20
C LEU A 64 25.56 6.39 24.93
N GLY A 65 25.72 6.00 26.19
CA GLY A 65 24.69 5.43 27.06
C GLY A 65 23.74 6.49 27.65
N ASP A 66 24.25 7.70 27.87
CA ASP A 66 23.50 8.91 28.23
C ASP A 66 22.88 9.58 26.99
N ALA A 67 23.23 9.11 25.77
CA ALA A 67 22.50 9.41 24.55
C ALA A 67 21.22 8.58 24.44
N VAL A 68 20.46 8.51 25.54
CA VAL A 68 19.01 8.40 25.45
C VAL A 68 18.57 9.61 24.59
N PRO A 69 17.73 9.46 23.56
CA PRO A 69 17.32 10.59 22.75
C PRO A 69 16.68 11.65 23.64
N GLN A 70 17.40 12.73 23.94
CA GLN A 70 16.77 13.85 24.62
C GLN A 70 15.70 14.41 23.68
N PRO A 71 14.47 14.69 24.17
CA PRO A 71 13.38 15.25 23.36
C PRO A 71 13.78 16.52 22.58
N GLY A 72 14.83 17.23 23.01
CA GLY A 72 15.37 18.43 22.37
C GLY A 72 15.92 18.25 20.94
N HIS A 73 16.36 17.05 20.54
CA HIS A 73 16.87 16.85 19.17
C HIS A 73 15.75 16.83 18.12
N ALA A 74 14.57 16.26 18.43
CA ALA A 74 13.45 16.22 17.51
C ALA A 74 12.85 17.62 17.26
N VAL A 75 12.76 18.44 18.31
CA VAL A 75 12.19 19.80 18.26
C VAL A 75 13.09 20.77 17.48
N SER A 76 14.38 20.46 17.33
CA SER A 76 15.31 21.23 16.50
C SER A 76 14.87 21.31 15.03
N ALA A 77 14.07 20.35 14.55
CA ALA A 77 13.49 20.39 13.20
C ALA A 77 12.44 21.52 13.01
N LEU A 78 11.92 22.09 14.10
CA LEU A 78 11.00 23.24 14.06
C LEU A 78 11.73 24.59 13.96
N GLN A 79 13.06 24.63 14.15
CA GLN A 79 13.86 25.85 14.16
C GLN A 79 13.70 26.73 12.91
N PRO A 80 13.62 26.19 11.68
CA PRO A 80 13.42 27.02 10.48
C PRO A 80 12.05 27.73 10.42
N TYR A 81 11.08 27.32 11.25
CA TYR A 81 9.70 27.78 11.19
C TYR A 81 9.33 28.65 12.39
N VAL A 82 9.84 28.33 13.58
CA VAL A 82 9.54 29.03 14.85
C VAL A 82 10.79 29.11 15.74
N PRO A 83 11.84 29.83 15.31
CA PRO A 83 13.12 29.86 16.03
C PRO A 83 12.94 30.44 17.45
N GLY A 84 13.56 29.79 18.44
CA GLY A 84 13.51 30.24 19.83
C GLY A 84 12.17 30.02 20.55
N ALA A 85 11.17 29.43 19.89
CA ALA A 85 9.84 29.27 20.46
C ALA A 85 9.84 28.34 21.69
N ALA A 86 9.22 28.78 22.77
CA ALA A 86 8.88 27.95 23.92
C ALA A 86 7.38 27.61 23.90
N PHE A 87 7.05 26.33 24.12
CA PHE A 87 5.68 25.84 24.13
C PHE A 87 5.51 24.59 24.99
N THR A 88 4.30 24.39 25.49
CA THR A 88 3.89 23.22 26.29
C THR A 88 2.96 22.36 25.46
N VAL A 89 3.24 21.05 25.41
CA VAL A 89 2.33 20.03 24.88
C VAL A 89 1.49 19.49 26.04
N PRO A 90 0.17 19.73 26.07
CA PRO A 90 -0.69 19.20 27.12
C PRO A 90 -0.93 17.69 26.93
N ALA A 91 -1.52 17.04 27.93
CA ALA A 91 -1.98 15.65 27.82
C ALA A 91 -3.17 15.50 26.84
N ALA A 92 -4.05 16.51 26.78
CA ALA A 92 -5.20 16.54 25.88
C ALA A 92 -5.57 17.96 25.45
N GLY A 93 -6.30 18.06 24.33
CA GLY A 93 -6.86 19.29 23.80
C GLY A 93 -6.09 19.88 22.63
N VAL A 94 -6.62 20.99 22.09
CA VAL A 94 -6.05 21.69 20.93
C VAL A 94 -5.66 23.11 21.33
N ARG A 95 -4.44 23.53 21.00
CA ARG A 95 -3.95 24.89 21.21
C ARG A 95 -3.38 25.45 19.92
N LEU A 96 -3.84 26.64 19.52
CA LEU A 96 -3.30 27.40 18.40
C LEU A 96 -2.58 28.63 18.97
N LEU A 97 -1.30 28.78 18.67
CA LEU A 97 -0.43 29.82 19.22
C LEU A 97 0.13 30.66 18.08
N ALA A 98 -0.23 31.95 18.01
CA ALA A 98 0.44 32.92 17.17
C ALA A 98 1.75 33.42 17.83
N ARG A 99 2.77 33.69 17.01
CA ARG A 99 4.07 34.24 17.39
C ARG A 99 4.52 35.26 16.32
N SER A 100 5.50 36.09 16.65
CA SER A 100 6.06 37.07 15.71
C SER A 100 6.69 36.42 14.48
N GLU A 101 7.37 35.28 14.66
CA GLU A 101 8.10 34.57 13.61
C GLU A 101 7.27 33.46 12.91
N GLY A 102 6.04 33.20 13.38
CA GLY A 102 5.25 32.07 12.89
C GLY A 102 4.10 31.66 13.81
N ALA A 103 3.64 30.41 13.71
CA ALA A 103 2.58 29.89 14.56
C ALA A 103 2.73 28.39 14.86
N LEU A 104 2.06 27.92 15.91
CA LEU A 104 2.02 26.52 16.31
C LEU A 104 0.57 26.04 16.46
N ALA A 105 0.26 24.89 15.87
CA ALA A 105 -0.93 24.11 16.17
C ALA A 105 -0.52 22.86 16.96
N ILE A 106 -1.01 22.72 18.18
CA ILE A 106 -0.72 21.60 19.09
C ILE A 106 -2.03 20.83 19.30
N VAL A 107 -2.04 19.56 18.93
CA VAL A 107 -3.22 18.68 18.96
C VAL A 107 -2.88 17.44 19.78
N ALA A 108 -3.29 17.41 21.05
CA ALA A 108 -2.94 16.38 22.02
C ALA A 108 -4.16 15.56 22.46
N GLY A 109 -4.00 14.27 22.75
CA GLY A 109 -5.12 13.42 23.19
C GLY A 109 -6.23 13.30 22.13
N MET A 110 -5.87 13.37 20.85
CA MET A 110 -6.80 13.34 19.72
C MET A 110 -6.36 12.29 18.71
N ARG A 111 -7.32 11.78 17.94
CA ARG A 111 -7.13 10.90 16.80
C ARG A 111 -7.63 11.53 15.52
N ALA A 112 -6.82 11.46 14.48
CA ALA A 112 -7.22 11.87 13.13
C ALA A 112 -8.13 10.82 12.47
N ALA A 113 -9.19 11.30 11.83
CA ALA A 113 -9.94 10.53 10.84
C ALA A 113 -9.12 10.36 9.54
N PRO A 114 -9.44 9.37 8.68
CA PRO A 114 -8.88 9.31 7.33
C PRO A 114 -9.11 10.62 6.56
N PRO A 115 -8.14 11.11 5.77
CA PRO A 115 -8.29 12.38 5.05
C PRO A 115 -9.31 12.25 3.91
N VAL A 116 -10.16 13.27 3.78
CA VAL A 116 -11.09 13.44 2.65
C VAL A 116 -10.43 14.31 1.59
N ARG A 117 -10.44 13.83 0.34
CA ARG A 117 -9.86 14.52 -0.82
C ARG A 117 -10.94 15.26 -1.60
N VAL A 118 -10.79 16.57 -1.77
CA VAL A 118 -11.67 17.38 -2.61
C VAL A 118 -10.89 17.90 -3.83
N ASP A 119 -11.27 17.41 -5.00
CA ASP A 119 -10.74 17.85 -6.30
C ASP A 119 -11.29 19.23 -6.66
N LEU A 120 -10.44 20.26 -6.62
CA LEU A 120 -10.86 21.66 -6.78
C LEU A 120 -11.27 22.00 -8.20
N CYS A 121 -10.72 21.33 -9.23
CA CYS A 121 -11.13 21.56 -10.62
C CYS A 121 -12.60 21.24 -10.84
N ARG A 122 -13.14 20.26 -10.11
CA ARG A 122 -14.58 19.94 -10.14
C ARG A 122 -15.44 20.91 -9.35
N GLN A 123 -14.84 21.77 -8.54
CA GLN A 123 -15.55 22.79 -7.78
C GLN A 123 -15.54 24.15 -8.53
N LEU A 124 -14.78 24.28 -9.61
CA LEU A 124 -14.73 25.50 -10.42
C LEU A 124 -16.08 25.75 -11.09
N ARG A 125 -16.48 27.02 -11.17
CA ARG A 125 -17.71 27.44 -11.84
C ARG A 125 -17.66 27.18 -13.35
N ASP A 126 -16.49 27.37 -13.96
CA ASP A 126 -16.20 27.05 -15.35
C ASP A 126 -14.82 26.36 -15.44
N PRO A 127 -14.77 25.01 -15.54
CA PRO A 127 -13.53 24.23 -15.54
C PRO A 127 -12.55 24.55 -16.69
N GLY A 128 -12.96 25.30 -17.72
CA GLY A 128 -12.13 25.67 -18.86
C GLY A 128 -11.77 27.16 -18.98
N ARG A 129 -12.42 28.05 -18.21
CA ARG A 129 -12.23 29.51 -18.32
C ARG A 129 -12.15 30.26 -16.99
N GLY A 130 -12.47 29.64 -15.86
CA GLY A 130 -12.60 30.32 -14.57
C GLY A 130 -11.81 29.66 -13.44
N ASP A 131 -11.20 30.48 -12.60
CA ASP A 131 -10.52 30.13 -11.35
C ASP A 131 -11.47 30.16 -10.13
N ALA A 132 -12.67 30.72 -10.27
CA ALA A 132 -13.61 30.90 -9.16
C ALA A 132 -14.29 29.59 -8.72
N LEU A 133 -14.21 29.30 -7.42
CA LEU A 133 -14.87 28.17 -6.78
C LEU A 133 -16.38 28.40 -6.58
N VAL A 134 -17.17 27.39 -6.90
CA VAL A 134 -18.50 27.19 -6.30
C VAL A 134 -18.26 26.81 -4.82
N PRO A 135 -18.85 27.55 -3.85
CA PRO A 135 -18.44 27.40 -2.46
C PRO A 135 -18.55 25.97 -1.93
N LEU A 136 -17.47 25.50 -1.31
CA LEU A 136 -17.40 24.20 -0.62
C LEU A 136 -17.94 24.37 0.80
N ARG A 137 -18.91 23.53 1.16
CA ARG A 137 -19.70 23.62 2.40
C ARG A 137 -19.40 22.45 3.31
N LEU A 138 -18.85 22.73 4.50
CA LEU A 138 -18.46 21.70 5.48
C LEU A 138 -19.21 21.89 6.79
N GLY A 139 -19.32 20.84 7.61
CA GLY A 139 -19.93 20.92 8.94
C GLY A 139 -21.46 20.82 8.95
N TYR A 140 -22.07 20.54 7.79
CA TYR A 140 -23.50 20.29 7.67
C TYR A 140 -23.86 18.89 8.18
N ARG A 141 -25.12 18.68 8.58
CA ARG A 141 -25.57 17.47 9.27
C ARG A 141 -26.74 16.81 8.56
N ALA A 142 -27.08 15.59 8.96
CA ALA A 142 -28.25 14.86 8.44
C ALA A 142 -29.56 15.67 8.55
N GLY A 143 -29.73 16.39 9.67
CA GLY A 143 -30.86 17.31 9.86
C GLY A 143 -30.93 18.46 8.83
N ASP A 144 -29.78 18.94 8.33
CA ASP A 144 -29.74 19.95 7.26
C ASP A 144 -30.29 19.38 5.94
N VAL A 145 -29.88 18.16 5.60
CA VAL A 145 -30.35 17.46 4.39
C VAL A 145 -31.87 17.31 4.39
N ARG A 146 -32.45 16.90 5.54
CA ARG A 146 -33.91 16.80 5.70
C ARG A 146 -34.62 18.14 5.52
N ARG A 147 -34.05 19.24 6.05
CA ARG A 147 -34.59 20.59 5.84
C ARG A 147 -34.54 21.02 4.38
N TRP A 148 -33.45 20.73 3.67
CA TRP A 148 -33.35 21.04 2.24
C TRP A 148 -34.36 20.25 1.41
N ALA A 149 -34.59 18.98 1.75
CA ALA A 149 -35.58 18.14 1.08
C ALA A 149 -37.01 18.69 1.19
N ALA A 150 -37.35 19.25 2.36
CA ALA A 150 -38.66 19.85 2.65
C ALA A 150 -38.82 21.27 2.05
N GLY A 151 -37.73 21.96 1.75
CA GLY A 151 -37.75 23.33 1.23
C GLY A 151 -37.92 23.44 -0.28
N SER A 152 -38.23 24.66 -0.73
CA SER A 152 -38.25 25.06 -2.15
C SER A 152 -36.94 25.69 -2.65
N ALA A 153 -36.00 25.96 -1.74
CA ALA A 153 -34.71 26.56 -2.07
C ALA A 153 -33.83 25.64 -2.95
N PRO A 154 -32.96 26.18 -3.82
CA PRO A 154 -32.02 25.38 -4.58
C PRO A 154 -31.12 24.53 -3.69
N ALA A 155 -30.87 23.29 -4.11
CA ALA A 155 -29.99 22.38 -3.38
C ALA A 155 -28.55 22.94 -3.31
N PRO A 156 -27.91 22.95 -2.14
CA PRO A 156 -26.53 23.41 -2.03
C PRO A 156 -25.59 22.46 -2.78
N ARG A 157 -24.58 23.01 -3.45
CA ARG A 157 -23.52 22.22 -4.08
C ARG A 157 -22.36 22.03 -3.12
N ASN A 158 -21.54 21.01 -3.41
CA ASN A 158 -20.24 20.78 -2.78
C ASN A 158 -20.34 20.63 -1.26
N VAL A 159 -21.12 19.66 -0.80
CA VAL A 159 -21.44 19.47 0.62
C VAL A 159 -20.60 18.33 1.21
N VAL A 160 -19.93 18.61 2.33
CA VAL A 160 -19.23 17.64 3.17
C VAL A 160 -19.90 17.62 4.54
N LEU A 161 -20.63 16.54 4.83
CA LEU A 161 -21.32 16.37 6.10
C LEU A 161 -20.33 15.98 7.21
N ALA A 162 -20.61 16.43 8.43
CA ALA A 162 -19.82 16.14 9.62
C ALA A 162 -20.73 15.65 10.76
N PRO A 163 -20.17 14.95 11.77
CA PRO A 163 -20.89 14.68 13.01
C PRO A 163 -21.18 15.96 13.81
N ASP A 164 -21.98 15.83 14.88
CA ASP A 164 -22.39 16.95 15.72
C ASP A 164 -21.22 17.72 16.37
N GLY A 165 -21.47 18.96 16.74
CA GLY A 165 -20.52 19.84 17.44
C GLY A 165 -19.53 20.60 16.54
N MET A 166 -19.33 20.18 15.29
CA MET A 166 -18.51 20.92 14.34
C MET A 166 -19.20 22.23 13.88
N PRO A 167 -18.47 23.37 13.81
CA PRO A 167 -18.95 24.58 13.15
C PRO A 167 -19.24 24.35 11.66
N ARG A 168 -20.16 25.11 11.08
CA ARG A 168 -20.36 25.13 9.62
C ARG A 168 -19.29 26.00 8.99
N LEU A 169 -18.65 25.52 7.92
CA LEU A 169 -17.63 26.25 7.19
C LEU A 169 -18.05 26.44 5.73
N GLU A 170 -17.66 27.56 5.16
CA GLU A 170 -17.69 27.79 3.72
C GLU A 170 -16.29 28.18 3.22
N LEU A 171 -15.85 27.51 2.16
CA LEU A 171 -14.61 27.79 1.45
C LEU A 171 -14.94 28.32 0.05
N SER A 172 -14.42 29.51 -0.26
CA SER A 172 -14.70 30.23 -1.52
C SER A 172 -13.47 31.01 -2.01
N GLY A 173 -13.57 31.62 -3.19
CA GLY A 173 -12.49 32.40 -3.82
C GLY A 173 -11.95 31.75 -5.09
N SER A 174 -10.79 32.23 -5.54
CA SER A 174 -10.11 31.75 -6.75
C SER A 174 -9.07 30.67 -6.42
N ALA A 175 -9.11 29.54 -7.13
CA ALA A 175 -8.18 28.43 -6.96
C ALA A 175 -7.27 28.24 -8.18
N THR A 176 -5.97 28.46 -8.00
CA THR A 176 -4.88 28.19 -8.95
C THR A 176 -4.01 26.99 -8.51
N GLY A 177 -3.31 26.35 -9.45
CA GLY A 177 -2.51 25.14 -9.19
C GLY A 177 -1.11 25.38 -8.64
N ASP A 178 -0.60 26.61 -8.77
CA ASP A 178 0.69 27.07 -8.25
C ASP A 178 0.63 27.51 -6.76
N PHE A 179 -0.57 27.87 -6.28
CA PHE A 179 -0.83 28.39 -4.95
C PHE A 179 -0.20 29.76 -4.66
N ASP A 180 0.27 30.46 -5.69
CA ASP A 180 0.89 31.79 -5.58
C ASP A 180 -0.14 32.94 -5.68
N GLY A 181 -1.41 32.61 -5.98
CA GLY A 181 -2.53 33.55 -5.99
C GLY A 181 -3.08 33.89 -4.60
N ALA A 182 -4.14 34.72 -4.56
CA ALA A 182 -4.80 35.10 -3.31
C ALA A 182 -5.26 33.86 -2.51
N PRO A 183 -5.17 33.88 -1.16
CA PRO A 183 -5.60 32.77 -0.33
C PRO A 183 -7.10 32.52 -0.50
N LEU A 184 -7.51 31.26 -0.39
CA LEU A 184 -8.93 30.92 -0.36
C LEU A 184 -9.56 31.55 0.88
N ARG A 185 -10.79 32.05 0.73
CA ARG A 185 -11.56 32.62 1.84
C ARG A 185 -12.27 31.48 2.56
N LEU A 186 -11.96 31.34 3.84
CA LEU A 186 -12.67 30.45 4.76
C LEU A 186 -13.52 31.30 5.70
N SER A 187 -14.81 30.98 5.81
CA SER A 187 -15.69 31.49 6.86
C SER A 187 -16.22 30.34 7.70
N TRP A 188 -16.48 30.60 8.99
CA TRP A 188 -17.15 29.63 9.86
C TRP A 188 -18.26 30.28 10.68
N GLN A 189 -19.23 29.46 11.06
CA GLN A 189 -20.32 29.81 11.95
C GLN A 189 -20.67 28.60 12.84
N GLY A 190 -20.69 28.80 14.15
CA GLY A 190 -21.03 27.78 15.14
C GLY A 190 -21.60 28.39 16.41
N THR A 191 -22.05 27.53 17.31
CA THR A 191 -22.55 27.93 18.64
C THR A 191 -21.42 28.06 19.67
N ALA A 192 -20.36 27.26 19.52
CA ALA A 192 -19.17 27.32 20.35
C ALA A 192 -18.10 28.23 19.74
N VAL A 193 -17.27 28.84 20.58
CA VAL A 193 -16.09 29.59 20.13
C VAL A 193 -15.13 28.64 19.41
N ALA A 194 -14.76 29.00 18.19
CA ALA A 194 -13.74 28.31 17.42
C ALA A 194 -12.51 29.20 17.21
N HIS A 195 -11.37 28.57 16.98
CA HIS A 195 -10.09 29.21 16.71
C HIS A 195 -9.61 28.77 15.33
N TRP A 196 -9.40 29.72 14.43
CA TRP A 196 -8.80 29.50 13.11
C TRP A 196 -7.34 29.94 13.13
N LEU A 197 -6.46 29.10 12.60
CA LEU A 197 -5.08 29.44 12.25
C LEU A 197 -4.86 29.17 10.76
N GLY A 198 -4.69 30.23 9.98
CA GLY A 198 -4.32 30.17 8.56
C GLY A 198 -3.29 31.24 8.27
N ASP A 199 -2.14 30.83 7.73
CA ASP A 199 -1.05 31.71 7.29
C ASP A 199 -0.56 32.74 8.35
N GLY A 200 -0.53 32.33 9.63
CA GLY A 200 0.17 33.04 10.71
C GLY A 200 -0.72 33.84 11.69
N ALA A 201 -1.97 34.11 11.35
CA ALA A 201 -2.91 34.80 12.24
C ALA A 201 -3.88 33.82 12.92
N VAL A 202 -4.11 34.00 14.22
CA VAL A 202 -5.15 33.28 14.96
C VAL A 202 -6.39 34.16 15.08
N VAL A 203 -7.50 33.72 14.52
CA VAL A 203 -8.80 34.40 14.62
C VAL A 203 -9.70 33.57 15.52
N THR A 204 -10.35 34.19 16.51
CA THR A 204 -11.16 33.51 17.52
C THR A 204 -12.58 34.08 17.54
N GLY A 205 -13.58 33.20 17.55
CA GLY A 205 -14.98 33.61 17.70
C GLY A 205 -15.97 32.49 17.37
N PRO A 206 -17.25 32.62 17.76
CA PRO A 206 -18.30 31.69 17.36
C PRO A 206 -18.59 31.75 15.84
N ALA A 207 -18.27 32.88 15.21
CA ALA A 207 -18.21 33.04 13.77
C ALA A 207 -16.98 33.88 13.42
N GLY A 208 -16.48 33.73 12.19
CA GLY A 208 -15.35 34.50 11.71
C GLY A 208 -14.95 34.14 10.29
N GLN A 209 -13.88 34.80 9.81
CA GLN A 209 -13.31 34.58 8.49
C GLN A 209 -11.77 34.60 8.55
N GLY A 210 -11.13 33.89 7.63
CA GLY A 210 -9.68 33.83 7.49
C GLY A 210 -9.24 33.38 6.10
N GLY A 211 -7.96 33.57 5.80
CA GLY A 211 -7.33 33.08 4.58
C GLY A 211 -6.81 31.65 4.73
N LEU A 212 -6.79 30.92 3.62
CA LEU A 212 -6.13 29.63 3.44
C LEU A 212 -5.28 29.65 2.15
N ALA A 213 -3.98 29.90 2.28
CA ALA A 213 -3.04 29.79 1.17
C ALA A 213 -2.67 28.32 0.94
N ARG A 214 -2.02 27.68 1.92
CA ARG A 214 -1.55 26.28 1.80
C ARG A 214 -2.07 25.35 2.87
N GLN A 215 -2.09 25.77 4.14
CA GLN A 215 -2.53 24.89 5.22
C GLN A 215 -3.15 25.73 6.35
N GLY A 216 -4.16 25.18 7.02
CA GLY A 216 -4.75 25.81 8.19
C GLY A 216 -5.43 24.81 9.13
N TRP A 217 -5.72 25.30 10.34
CA TRP A 217 -6.39 24.56 11.40
C TRP A 217 -7.58 25.33 11.94
N LEU A 218 -8.74 24.69 12.00
CA LEU A 218 -9.88 25.14 12.79
C LEU A 218 -10.01 24.25 14.03
N ALA A 219 -10.05 24.83 15.22
CA ALA A 219 -10.22 24.12 16.48
C ALA A 219 -11.48 24.60 17.22
N TRP A 220 -12.22 23.69 17.86
CA TRP A 220 -13.41 24.00 18.67
C TRP A 220 -13.46 23.05 19.88
N PRO A 221 -14.32 23.31 20.89
CA PRO A 221 -14.51 22.39 22.00
C PRO A 221 -14.87 20.98 21.51
N GLY A 222 -13.99 20.01 21.77
CA GLY A 222 -14.19 18.62 21.39
C GLY A 222 -13.77 18.24 19.96
N GLY A 223 -13.08 19.11 19.21
CA GLY A 223 -12.66 18.76 17.85
C GLY A 223 -11.68 19.72 17.18
N ALA A 224 -11.05 19.26 16.10
CA ALA A 224 -10.34 20.13 15.17
C ALA A 224 -10.43 19.63 13.72
N LEU A 225 -10.17 20.52 12.77
CA LEU A 225 -10.08 20.25 11.34
C LEU A 225 -8.77 20.83 10.83
N SER A 226 -7.91 19.98 10.27
CA SER A 226 -6.77 20.43 9.45
C SER A 226 -7.14 20.41 7.98
N ILE A 227 -6.80 21.48 7.27
CA ILE A 227 -7.04 21.66 5.84
C ILE A 227 -5.69 21.91 5.17
N GLU A 228 -5.37 21.15 4.12
CA GLU A 228 -4.16 21.33 3.31
C GLU A 228 -4.55 21.44 1.83
N ARG A 229 -4.02 22.46 1.15
CA ARG A 229 -4.12 22.66 -0.30
C ARG A 229 -2.81 22.21 -0.94
N ARG A 230 -2.89 21.34 -1.93
CA ARG A 230 -1.70 20.76 -2.59
C ARG A 230 -1.89 20.52 -4.07
N ALA A 231 -0.79 20.46 -4.80
CA ALA A 231 -0.79 20.20 -6.23
C ALA A 231 -1.30 18.78 -6.50
N SER A 232 -2.08 18.61 -7.55
CA SER A 232 -2.60 17.32 -7.99
C SER A 232 -2.37 17.14 -9.47
N ALA A 233 -1.85 15.97 -9.85
CA ALA A 233 -1.73 15.60 -11.27
C ALA A 233 -3.10 15.48 -11.95
N THR A 234 -4.17 15.16 -11.20
CA THR A 234 -5.53 15.06 -11.75
C THR A 234 -6.24 16.41 -11.87
N CYS A 235 -5.71 17.44 -11.20
CA CYS A 235 -6.19 18.80 -11.28
C CYS A 235 -5.00 19.78 -11.30
N PRO A 236 -4.27 19.88 -12.42
CA PRO A 236 -3.14 20.80 -12.52
C PRO A 236 -3.55 22.27 -12.40
N ALA A 237 -4.78 22.61 -12.78
CA ALA A 237 -5.26 23.99 -12.81
C ALA A 237 -5.55 24.60 -11.44
N ALA A 238 -6.00 23.79 -10.45
CA ALA A 238 -6.42 24.29 -9.13
C ALA A 238 -5.92 23.45 -7.94
N GLY A 239 -5.38 22.25 -8.17
CA GLY A 239 -4.95 21.32 -7.12
C GLY A 239 -6.11 20.58 -6.42
N GLU A 240 -5.86 20.13 -5.20
CA GLU A 240 -6.85 19.46 -4.34
C GLU A 240 -6.76 19.96 -2.90
N LEU A 241 -7.85 19.80 -2.14
CA LEU A 241 -7.86 19.94 -0.68
C LEU A 241 -7.81 18.57 -0.01
N LEU A 242 -6.99 18.46 1.04
CA LEU A 242 -7.05 17.40 2.03
C LEU A 242 -7.69 17.93 3.31
N LEU A 243 -8.84 17.37 3.65
CA LEU A 243 -9.57 17.67 4.87
C LEU A 243 -9.35 16.53 5.87
N ARG A 244 -8.98 16.83 7.11
CA ARG A 244 -8.80 15.81 8.13
C ARG A 244 -9.35 16.30 9.46
N ALA A 245 -10.44 15.66 9.89
CA ALA A 245 -11.03 15.92 11.19
C ALA A 245 -10.28 15.16 12.29
N TRP A 246 -10.28 15.76 13.47
CA TRP A 246 -9.63 15.27 14.68
C TRP A 246 -10.66 15.25 15.79
N GLN A 247 -10.72 14.12 16.51
CA GLN A 247 -11.63 13.90 17.61
C GLN A 247 -10.87 13.40 18.84
N PRO A 248 -11.38 13.62 20.07
CA PRO A 248 -10.75 13.14 21.29
C PRO A 248 -10.49 11.63 21.26
N ASP A 249 -9.32 11.22 21.71
CA ASP A 249 -8.94 9.82 21.90
C ASP A 249 -8.05 9.70 23.15
N GLN A 250 -8.62 9.11 24.20
CA GLN A 250 -7.94 8.94 25.49
C GLN A 250 -6.76 7.96 25.42
N ARG A 251 -6.61 7.20 24.33
CA ARG A 251 -5.49 6.28 24.11
C ARG A 251 -4.29 6.93 23.41
N SER A 252 -4.43 8.19 22.99
CA SER A 252 -3.39 8.90 22.25
C SER A 252 -2.33 9.46 23.19
N GLU A 253 -1.13 8.87 23.18
CA GLU A 253 -0.03 9.24 24.08
C GLU A 253 0.90 10.34 23.53
N ARG A 254 0.73 10.73 22.26
CA ARG A 254 1.56 11.77 21.61
C ARG A 254 0.69 12.81 20.93
N ALA A 255 1.09 14.07 21.06
CA ALA A 255 0.47 15.18 20.38
C ALA A 255 1.09 15.41 19.00
N VAL A 256 0.26 15.86 18.07
CA VAL A 256 0.69 16.36 16.77
C VAL A 256 0.94 17.86 16.89
N VAL A 257 2.18 18.26 16.64
CA VAL A 257 2.64 19.66 16.70
C VAL A 257 3.00 20.11 15.30
N THR A 258 2.26 21.06 14.75
CA THR A 258 2.53 21.66 13.44
C THR A 258 3.02 23.10 13.63
N ALA A 259 4.24 23.38 13.19
CA ALA A 259 4.79 24.73 13.10
C ALA A 259 4.55 25.33 11.71
N PHE A 260 4.21 26.61 11.67
CA PHE A 260 4.02 27.42 10.48
C PHE A 260 5.04 28.56 10.47
N GLY A 261 5.73 28.78 9.35
CA GLY A 261 6.63 29.91 9.14
C GLY A 261 6.64 30.33 7.66
N ALA A 262 7.42 31.36 7.32
CA ALA A 262 7.44 31.94 5.96
C ALA A 262 7.77 30.91 4.84
N GLY A 263 8.57 29.88 5.16
CA GLY A 263 8.97 28.83 4.23
C GLY A 263 8.00 27.64 4.10
N GLY A 264 6.88 27.62 4.84
CA GLY A 264 5.91 26.52 4.86
C GLY A 264 5.62 26.00 6.28
N SER A 265 5.38 24.70 6.41
CA SER A 265 5.06 24.07 7.69
C SER A 265 5.87 22.79 7.95
N MET A 266 5.99 22.42 9.22
CA MET A 266 6.60 21.17 9.68
C MET A 266 5.76 20.56 10.80
N THR A 267 5.50 19.26 10.72
CA THR A 267 4.73 18.51 11.73
C THR A 267 5.60 17.47 12.42
N LEU A 268 5.50 17.40 13.75
CA LEU A 268 6.14 16.42 14.61
C LEU A 268 5.13 15.74 15.53
N ALA A 269 5.46 14.53 16.00
CA ALA A 269 4.76 13.87 17.10
C ALA A 269 5.58 14.02 18.38
N LEU A 270 5.05 14.68 19.40
CA LEU A 270 5.75 14.95 20.67
C LEU A 270 4.91 14.43 21.85
N PRO A 271 5.51 13.77 22.85
CA PRO A 271 4.80 13.44 24.08
C PRO A 271 4.43 14.72 24.86
N PRO A 272 3.50 14.65 25.85
CA PRO A 272 3.25 15.76 26.76
C PRO A 272 4.52 16.25 27.45
N GLY A 273 4.66 17.56 27.62
CA GLY A 273 5.85 18.18 28.22
C GLY A 273 6.16 19.58 27.70
N ASP A 274 7.20 20.18 28.25
CA ASP A 274 7.69 21.51 27.87
C ASP A 274 8.84 21.44 26.88
N TYR A 275 8.77 22.26 25.84
CA TYR A 275 9.71 22.25 24.75
C TYR A 275 10.21 23.66 24.42
N ARG A 276 11.50 23.74 24.07
CA ARG A 276 12.12 24.95 23.55
C ARG A 276 12.81 24.64 22.23
N VAL A 277 12.39 25.34 21.18
CA VAL A 277 13.04 25.32 19.87
C VAL A 277 14.34 26.12 19.98
N PRO A 278 15.47 25.60 19.49
CA PRO A 278 16.72 26.37 19.46
C PRO A 278 16.53 27.70 18.71
N GLY A 279 17.13 28.78 19.22
CA GLY A 279 17.14 30.08 18.53
C GLY A 279 18.07 30.06 17.31
N ALA A 280 19.28 29.54 17.49
CA ALA A 280 20.26 29.37 16.43
C ALA A 280 20.09 28.03 15.70
N ARG A 281 20.47 28.00 14.42
CA ARG A 281 20.60 26.75 13.67
C ARG A 281 21.63 25.84 14.37
N PRO A 282 21.37 24.53 14.49
CA PRO A 282 22.39 23.59 14.97
C PRO A 282 23.67 23.73 14.13
N ALA A 283 24.84 23.56 14.76
CA ALA A 283 26.09 23.48 14.01
C ALA A 283 25.97 22.39 12.93
N ALA A 284 26.33 22.73 11.70
CA ALA A 284 26.32 21.77 10.61
C ALA A 284 27.23 20.59 10.98
N LEU A 285 26.76 19.36 10.77
CA LEU A 285 27.60 18.18 10.86
C LEU A 285 28.83 18.35 9.93
N GLU A 286 29.96 17.76 10.31
CA GLU A 286 31.25 17.98 9.62
C GLU A 286 31.18 17.73 8.10
N ASP A 287 30.36 16.77 7.69
CA ASP A 287 30.08 16.40 6.31
C ASP A 287 29.23 17.44 5.56
N ALA A 288 28.20 17.99 6.21
CA ALA A 288 27.37 19.08 5.68
C ALA A 288 28.19 20.37 5.48
N ALA A 289 29.06 20.68 6.43
CA ALA A 289 29.97 21.83 6.34
C ALA A 289 31.01 21.64 5.22
N LEU A 290 31.60 20.44 5.11
CA LEU A 290 32.52 20.10 4.03
C LEU A 290 31.85 20.19 2.65
N PHE A 291 30.62 19.67 2.52
CA PHE A 291 29.84 19.78 1.29
C PHE A 291 29.67 21.23 0.85
N GLU A 292 29.25 22.10 1.77
CA GLU A 292 28.97 23.50 1.45
C GLU A 292 30.25 24.25 1.07
N ALA A 293 31.36 23.99 1.77
CA ALA A 293 32.67 24.56 1.42
C ALA A 293 33.16 24.11 0.03
N LEU A 294 32.99 22.82 -0.33
CA LEU A 294 33.34 22.30 -1.65
C LEU A 294 32.47 22.89 -2.76
N ARG A 295 31.17 23.09 -2.49
CA ARG A 295 30.22 23.69 -3.42
C ARG A 295 30.56 25.16 -3.69
N GLN A 296 30.88 25.92 -2.64
CA GLN A 296 31.28 27.33 -2.75
C GLN A 296 32.61 27.50 -3.49
N ALA A 297 33.56 26.60 -3.27
CA ALA A 297 34.85 26.58 -3.97
C ALA A 297 34.78 26.04 -5.41
N GLY A 298 33.60 25.64 -5.91
CA GLY A 298 33.45 25.05 -7.25
C GLY A 298 34.08 23.65 -7.41
N LEU A 299 34.50 23.01 -6.31
CA LEU A 299 35.10 21.67 -6.29
C LEU A 299 34.05 20.53 -6.29
N LEU A 300 32.78 20.90 -6.19
CA LEU A 300 31.60 20.03 -6.33
C LEU A 300 30.60 20.74 -7.25
N ARG A 301 30.10 20.03 -8.27
CA ARG A 301 29.20 20.64 -9.26
C ARG A 301 28.26 19.67 -9.94
N LEU A 302 27.19 20.22 -10.50
CA LEU A 302 26.23 19.50 -11.32
C LEU A 302 26.65 19.58 -12.78
N SER A 303 26.87 18.45 -13.44
CA SER A 303 27.12 18.38 -14.88
C SER A 303 25.83 18.53 -15.70
N ARG A 304 25.95 18.77 -17.01
CA ARG A 304 24.79 18.97 -17.91
C ARG A 304 23.85 17.76 -17.98
N ASP A 305 24.37 16.55 -17.83
CA ASP A 305 23.57 15.34 -17.74
C ASP A 305 22.89 15.19 -16.37
N GLY A 306 23.31 15.97 -15.36
CA GLY A 306 22.79 15.96 -13.99
C GLY A 306 23.60 15.11 -13.00
N ALA A 307 24.83 14.72 -13.35
CA ALA A 307 25.74 14.03 -12.43
C ALA A 307 26.33 15.02 -11.43
N ILE A 308 26.66 14.54 -10.24
CA ILE A 308 27.50 15.32 -9.32
C ILE A 308 28.96 14.95 -9.61
N GLY A 309 29.70 15.92 -10.14
CA GLY A 309 31.14 15.84 -10.33
C GLY A 309 31.88 16.31 -9.09
N LEU A 310 32.95 15.59 -8.73
CA LEU A 310 33.91 16.00 -7.70
C LEU A 310 35.24 16.31 -8.35
N ALA A 311 35.89 17.38 -7.90
CA ALA A 311 37.21 17.76 -8.38
C ALA A 311 38.21 16.61 -8.14
N PRO A 312 39.04 16.25 -9.13
CA PRO A 312 39.99 15.16 -8.97
C PRO A 312 41.07 15.50 -7.93
N PRO A 313 41.64 14.49 -7.24
CA PRO A 313 42.59 14.71 -6.14
C PRO A 313 43.87 15.43 -6.59
N ASP A 314 44.21 15.31 -7.87
CA ASP A 314 45.39 15.85 -8.53
C ASP A 314 45.08 17.08 -9.41
N LEU A 315 43.90 17.70 -9.27
CA LEU A 315 43.48 18.87 -10.06
C LEU A 315 44.54 20.00 -10.07
N ALA A 316 45.15 20.24 -8.91
CA ALA A 316 46.22 21.23 -8.76
C ALA A 316 47.46 20.91 -9.63
N ALA A 317 47.85 19.64 -9.67
CA ALA A 317 48.98 19.18 -10.47
C ALA A 317 48.63 19.17 -11.97
N TRP A 318 47.39 18.82 -12.31
CA TRP A 318 46.87 18.85 -13.67
C TRP A 318 46.84 20.26 -14.27
N GLN A 319 46.37 21.27 -13.51
CA GLN A 319 46.35 22.66 -13.96
C GLN A 319 47.77 23.23 -14.16
N ALA A 320 48.71 22.86 -13.28
CA ALA A 320 50.11 23.27 -13.38
C ALA A 320 50.87 22.56 -14.51
N ALA A 321 50.38 21.42 -15.00
CA ALA A 321 51.02 20.66 -16.07
C ALA A 321 50.74 21.28 -17.46
N PRO A 322 51.73 21.32 -18.36
CA PRO A 322 51.54 21.74 -19.75
C PRO A 322 50.60 20.75 -20.49
N PRO A 323 49.88 21.19 -21.55
CA PRO A 323 48.87 20.36 -22.23
C PRO A 323 49.37 18.98 -22.66
N ALA A 324 50.60 18.87 -23.15
CA ALA A 324 51.22 17.61 -23.61
C ALA A 324 51.49 16.60 -22.47
N ALA A 325 51.53 17.04 -21.21
CA ALA A 325 51.79 16.19 -20.05
C ALA A 325 50.51 15.72 -19.33
N ARG A 326 49.33 16.12 -19.81
CA ARG A 326 48.04 15.79 -19.19
C ARG A 326 47.53 14.45 -19.71
N ALA A 327 47.37 13.48 -18.82
CA ALA A 327 46.86 12.14 -19.17
C ALA A 327 45.37 12.13 -19.58
N ALA A 328 44.60 13.16 -19.19
CA ALA A 328 43.20 13.33 -19.55
C ALA A 328 42.87 14.83 -19.73
N ALA A 329 41.92 15.15 -20.61
CA ALA A 329 41.36 16.49 -20.70
C ALA A 329 40.31 16.66 -19.59
N LEU A 330 40.47 17.70 -18.75
CA LEU A 330 39.52 18.09 -17.71
C LEU A 330 38.98 19.51 -17.99
N PRO A 331 38.37 19.75 -19.18
CA PRO A 331 37.98 21.10 -19.59
C PRO A 331 36.97 21.70 -18.63
N GLU A 332 36.09 20.88 -18.04
CA GLU A 332 35.19 21.37 -17.02
C GLU A 332 35.96 21.97 -15.83
N TRP A 333 37.09 21.41 -15.37
CA TRP A 333 37.79 21.82 -14.14
C TRP A 333 38.86 22.90 -14.40
N ALA A 334 38.98 23.39 -15.63
CA ALA A 334 39.99 24.36 -16.02
C ALA A 334 39.79 25.74 -15.36
N GLU A 335 38.54 26.14 -15.14
CA GLU A 335 38.18 27.46 -14.59
C GLU A 335 38.18 27.51 -13.04
N VAL A 336 38.43 26.38 -12.37
CA VAL A 336 38.43 26.32 -10.91
C VAL A 336 39.71 26.93 -10.36
N ARG A 337 39.60 27.95 -9.50
CA ARG A 337 40.75 28.57 -8.84
C ARG A 337 41.30 27.63 -7.76
N ILE A 338 42.57 27.24 -7.84
CA ILE A 338 43.23 26.39 -6.83
C ILE A 338 44.16 27.24 -5.95
N ASP A 339 43.59 27.76 -4.86
CA ASP A 339 44.30 28.42 -3.75
C ASP A 339 44.57 27.45 -2.58
N ASP A 340 45.21 27.95 -1.51
CA ASP A 340 45.59 27.13 -0.35
C ASP A 340 44.38 26.51 0.37
N ASP A 341 43.25 27.22 0.39
CA ASP A 341 42.01 26.71 0.99
C ASP A 341 41.37 25.63 0.13
N SER A 342 41.37 25.78 -1.20
CA SER A 342 40.96 24.72 -2.13
C SER A 342 41.83 23.46 -2.01
N ARG A 343 43.15 23.61 -1.78
CA ARG A 343 44.06 22.48 -1.50
C ARG A 343 43.76 21.81 -0.16
N LYS A 344 43.37 22.55 0.88
CA LYS A 344 42.91 21.97 2.16
C LYS A 344 41.61 21.19 1.96
N LEU A 345 40.66 21.74 1.21
CA LEU A 345 39.38 21.07 0.92
C LEU A 345 39.57 19.78 0.10
N LEU A 346 40.44 19.77 -0.92
CA LEU A 346 40.78 18.55 -1.66
C LEU A 346 41.44 17.49 -0.76
N ARG A 347 42.36 17.90 0.14
CA ARG A 347 42.94 16.96 1.12
C ARG A 347 41.87 16.39 2.04
N ARG A 348 40.94 17.22 2.54
CA ARG A 348 39.84 16.78 3.39
C ARG A 348 38.89 15.81 2.67
N LEU A 349 38.47 16.14 1.44
CA LEU A 349 37.61 15.30 0.60
C LEU A 349 38.19 13.88 0.36
N TYR A 350 39.50 13.78 0.14
CA TYR A 350 40.12 12.50 -0.24
C TYR A 350 40.83 11.76 0.89
N ARG A 351 41.21 12.42 1.99
CA ARG A 351 42.01 11.84 3.08
C ARG A 351 41.33 11.80 4.46
N GLN A 352 40.14 12.39 4.62
CA GLN A 352 39.39 12.36 5.88
C GLN A 352 38.07 11.56 5.77
N ALA A 353 37.47 11.26 6.92
CA ALA A 353 36.30 10.38 7.04
C ALA A 353 35.01 11.01 6.51
N ASP A 354 34.78 12.29 6.83
CA ASP A 354 33.69 13.11 6.29
C ASP A 354 33.77 13.24 4.76
N GLY A 355 34.98 13.40 4.21
CA GLY A 355 35.26 13.36 2.78
C GLY A 355 34.97 12.00 2.14
N ALA A 356 35.32 10.89 2.81
CA ALA A 356 34.97 9.55 2.36
C ALA A 356 33.44 9.32 2.36
N TYR A 357 32.74 9.81 3.38
CA TYR A 357 31.28 9.74 3.46
C TYR A 357 30.61 10.55 2.34
N LEU A 358 31.03 11.80 2.12
CA LEU A 358 30.54 12.64 1.03
C LEU A 358 30.75 11.98 -0.34
N ARG A 359 31.94 11.42 -0.61
CA ARG A 359 32.21 10.67 -1.85
C ARG A 359 31.25 9.50 -2.02
N ARG A 360 30.93 8.78 -0.94
CA ARG A 360 29.95 7.69 -0.96
C ARG A 360 28.53 8.17 -1.26
N GLN A 361 28.13 9.33 -0.72
CA GLN A 361 26.83 9.93 -1.03
C GLN A 361 26.75 10.36 -2.50
N VAL A 362 27.82 10.94 -3.05
CA VAL A 362 27.91 11.30 -4.47
C VAL A 362 27.87 10.07 -5.37
N GLU A 363 28.60 9.01 -5.01
CA GLU A 363 28.59 7.75 -5.74
C GLU A 363 27.20 7.10 -5.73
N LEU A 364 26.54 7.07 -4.56
CA LEU A 364 25.17 6.59 -4.44
C LEU A 364 24.22 7.39 -5.34
N TYR A 365 24.26 8.73 -5.25
CA TYR A 365 23.45 9.63 -6.08
C TYR A 365 23.64 9.35 -7.58
N ASN A 366 24.90 9.27 -8.04
CA ASN A 366 25.22 9.05 -9.45
C ASN A 366 24.83 7.64 -9.92
N SER A 367 25.04 6.61 -9.08
CA SER A 367 24.69 5.23 -9.41
C SER A 367 23.19 4.99 -9.56
N GLU A 368 22.36 5.84 -8.93
CA GLU A 368 20.91 5.77 -8.97
C GLU A 368 20.30 6.56 -10.14
N ARG A 369 21.09 7.28 -10.97
CA ARG A 369 20.58 8.11 -12.09
C ARG A 369 20.28 7.34 -13.37
N SER A 370 21.04 6.27 -13.60
CA SER A 370 20.98 5.48 -14.82
C SER A 370 20.86 4.00 -14.48
N LEU A 371 19.92 3.33 -15.14
CA LEU A 371 19.67 1.90 -14.96
C LEU A 371 19.96 1.16 -16.25
N LEU A 372 20.99 0.31 -16.23
CA LEU A 372 21.17 -0.75 -17.20
C LEU A 372 21.42 -2.04 -16.41
N ALA A 373 20.51 -3.00 -16.57
CA ALA A 373 20.61 -4.30 -15.94
C ALA A 373 20.25 -5.41 -16.92
N TRP A 374 20.79 -6.61 -16.69
CA TRP A 374 20.55 -7.79 -17.49
C TRP A 374 20.50 -9.05 -16.64
N ARG A 375 19.82 -10.08 -17.15
CA ARG A 375 19.77 -11.42 -16.53
C ARG A 375 19.40 -12.49 -17.55
N VAL A 376 19.69 -13.74 -17.19
CA VAL A 376 19.37 -14.92 -17.99
C VAL A 376 18.36 -15.81 -17.25
N PRO A 377 17.65 -16.72 -17.94
CA PRO A 377 16.72 -17.63 -17.28
C PRO A 377 17.39 -18.47 -16.20
N GLU A 378 16.60 -18.94 -15.23
CA GLU A 378 17.06 -19.97 -14.30
C GLU A 378 17.48 -21.24 -15.07
N GLY A 379 18.59 -21.86 -14.65
CA GLY A 379 19.18 -23.01 -15.34
C GLY A 379 20.05 -22.67 -16.55
N ASP A 380 20.17 -21.39 -16.93
CA ASP A 380 21.11 -20.93 -17.96
C ASP A 380 22.45 -20.46 -17.33
N ASP A 381 23.56 -20.97 -17.88
CA ASP A 381 24.94 -20.70 -17.45
C ASP A 381 25.63 -19.60 -18.28
N ALA A 382 24.91 -19.00 -19.24
CA ALA A 382 25.44 -17.91 -20.06
C ALA A 382 25.89 -16.72 -19.19
N THR A 383 27.20 -16.47 -19.16
CA THR A 383 27.81 -15.37 -18.40
C THR A 383 28.09 -14.18 -19.31
N TRP A 384 27.50 -13.03 -18.97
CA TRP A 384 27.60 -11.79 -19.74
C TRP A 384 28.53 -10.78 -19.05
N GLN A 385 29.43 -10.17 -19.83
CA GLN A 385 30.36 -9.15 -19.37
C GLN A 385 29.96 -7.77 -19.91
N ALA A 386 30.03 -6.73 -19.08
CA ALA A 386 29.73 -5.36 -19.48
C ALA A 386 31.02 -4.56 -19.73
N SER A 387 31.06 -3.80 -20.82
CA SER A 387 32.15 -2.87 -21.16
C SER A 387 31.61 -1.55 -21.72
N GLY A 388 32.17 -0.44 -21.26
CA GLY A 388 31.96 0.91 -21.81
C GLY A 388 33.11 1.34 -22.72
N ALA A 389 33.10 2.60 -23.17
CA ALA A 389 34.13 3.15 -24.06
C ALA A 389 35.55 3.11 -23.47
N THR A 390 35.66 3.18 -22.14
CA THR A 390 36.95 3.27 -21.41
C THR A 390 37.42 1.95 -20.81
N GLY A 391 36.64 0.87 -20.93
CA GLY A 391 37.03 -0.46 -20.42
C GLY A 391 35.88 -1.26 -19.77
N PRO A 392 36.21 -2.34 -19.05
CA PRO A 392 35.22 -3.21 -18.40
C PRO A 392 34.50 -2.50 -17.25
N LEU A 393 33.21 -2.79 -17.12
CA LEU A 393 32.34 -2.26 -16.06
C LEU A 393 31.99 -3.37 -15.08
N ALA A 394 32.21 -3.12 -13.79
CA ALA A 394 31.91 -4.10 -12.75
C ALA A 394 30.38 -4.23 -12.54
N PRO A 395 29.82 -5.44 -12.68
CA PRO A 395 28.41 -5.66 -12.39
C PRO A 395 28.14 -5.72 -10.88
N THR A 396 26.94 -5.34 -10.47
CA THR A 396 26.41 -5.53 -9.12
C THR A 396 25.04 -6.19 -9.17
N ALA A 397 24.70 -7.01 -8.18
CA ALA A 397 23.37 -7.62 -8.07
C ALA A 397 22.31 -6.67 -7.47
N ALA A 398 22.74 -5.54 -6.88
CA ALA A 398 21.83 -4.61 -6.24
C ALA A 398 21.08 -3.74 -7.27
N LEU A 399 19.78 -4.01 -7.45
CA LEU A 399 18.86 -3.11 -8.14
C LEU A 399 18.34 -2.02 -7.19
N PRO A 400 18.13 -0.78 -7.68
CA PRO A 400 17.34 0.19 -6.94
C PRO A 400 15.92 -0.34 -6.74
N PRO A 401 15.31 -0.27 -5.54
CA PRO A 401 13.94 -0.78 -5.31
C PRO A 401 12.90 -0.18 -6.28
N ALA A 402 13.12 1.05 -6.74
CA ALA A 402 12.28 1.70 -7.73
C ALA A 402 12.23 0.97 -9.09
N ALA A 403 13.25 0.16 -9.44
CA ALA A 403 13.30 -0.62 -10.67
C ALA A 403 12.19 -1.67 -10.76
N ALA A 404 11.67 -2.15 -9.61
CA ALA A 404 10.52 -3.05 -9.58
C ALA A 404 9.26 -2.46 -10.26
N ARG A 405 9.19 -1.14 -10.42
CA ARG A 405 8.07 -0.44 -11.09
C ARG A 405 8.09 -0.51 -12.61
N LEU A 406 9.16 -1.06 -13.19
CA LEU A 406 9.21 -1.43 -14.61
C LEU A 406 8.26 -2.59 -14.92
N PHE A 407 7.81 -3.32 -13.90
CA PHE A 407 6.94 -4.48 -14.05
C PHE A 407 5.59 -4.27 -13.36
N GLU A 408 4.54 -4.76 -14.00
CA GLU A 408 3.22 -4.90 -13.40
C GLU A 408 3.15 -6.12 -12.47
N THR A 409 3.83 -7.21 -12.83
CA THR A 409 3.98 -8.43 -12.02
C THR A 409 5.44 -8.77 -11.82
N LEU A 410 5.81 -9.40 -10.70
CA LEU A 410 7.19 -9.83 -10.47
C LEU A 410 7.61 -10.83 -11.56
N PRO A 411 8.65 -10.55 -12.37
CA PRO A 411 9.05 -11.43 -13.46
C PRO A 411 9.85 -12.63 -12.95
N GLN A 412 9.25 -13.82 -12.98
CA GLN A 412 9.77 -15.07 -12.39
C GLN A 412 10.51 -15.98 -13.38
N GLY A 413 11.30 -16.93 -12.86
CA GLY A 413 12.05 -17.92 -13.67
C GLY A 413 13.35 -17.37 -14.26
N TRP A 414 13.91 -16.33 -13.65
CA TRP A 414 15.13 -15.67 -14.06
C TRP A 414 16.13 -15.59 -12.91
N ARG A 415 17.42 -15.68 -13.22
CA ARG A 415 18.49 -15.49 -12.24
C ARG A 415 18.48 -14.05 -11.68
N PRO A 416 19.12 -13.80 -10.52
CA PRO A 416 19.31 -12.45 -10.01
C PRO A 416 19.92 -11.51 -11.06
N TRP A 417 19.48 -10.26 -11.03
CA TRP A 417 19.95 -9.24 -11.96
C TRP A 417 21.45 -8.98 -11.83
N ALA A 418 22.09 -8.65 -12.95
CA ALA A 418 23.38 -7.97 -12.98
C ALA A 418 23.16 -6.54 -13.49
N ARG A 419 23.73 -5.54 -12.83
CA ARG A 419 23.56 -4.11 -13.13
C ARG A 419 24.92 -3.42 -13.26
N VAL A 420 25.02 -2.43 -14.14
CA VAL A 420 26.16 -1.50 -14.12
C VAL A 420 26.15 -0.71 -12.80
N GLY A 421 27.10 -1.00 -11.91
CA GLY A 421 27.14 -0.39 -10.57
C GLY A 421 27.70 1.03 -10.54
N ARG A 422 28.65 1.34 -11.44
CA ARG A 422 29.32 2.64 -11.52
C ARG A 422 29.36 3.12 -12.97
N TRP A 423 28.78 4.29 -13.21
CA TRP A 423 28.72 4.91 -14.52
C TRP A 423 29.93 5.83 -14.75
N PRO A 424 30.72 5.62 -15.82
CA PRO A 424 31.70 6.59 -16.26
C PRO A 424 31.01 7.89 -16.71
N ALA A 425 31.68 9.04 -16.54
CA ALA A 425 31.14 10.31 -16.98
C ALA A 425 30.96 10.32 -18.51
N GLY A 426 29.77 10.72 -18.97
CA GLY A 426 29.46 10.83 -20.40
C GLY A 426 29.17 9.51 -21.13
N GLU A 427 29.19 8.36 -20.45
CA GLU A 427 28.87 7.07 -21.08
C GLU A 427 27.38 6.98 -21.43
N GLN A 428 27.06 6.74 -22.71
CA GLN A 428 25.68 6.67 -23.20
C GLN A 428 25.27 5.27 -23.69
N ALA A 429 26.22 4.35 -23.87
CA ALA A 429 25.95 3.00 -24.33
C ALA A 429 26.93 2.01 -23.70
N VAL A 430 26.47 0.79 -23.42
CA VAL A 430 27.28 -0.29 -22.85
C VAL A 430 27.15 -1.51 -23.75
N ARG A 431 28.26 -2.22 -23.94
CA ARG A 431 28.29 -3.50 -24.65
C ARG A 431 28.24 -4.64 -23.65
N LEU A 432 27.22 -5.48 -23.76
CA LEU A 432 27.08 -6.75 -23.06
C LEU A 432 27.60 -7.86 -23.97
N THR A 433 28.64 -8.56 -23.56
CA THR A 433 29.30 -9.60 -24.36
C THR A 433 29.15 -10.95 -23.70
N TRP A 434 28.65 -11.94 -24.44
CA TRP A 434 28.68 -13.34 -24.07
C TRP A 434 29.69 -14.09 -24.92
N LEU A 435 30.53 -14.91 -24.27
CA LEU A 435 31.55 -15.74 -24.90
C LEU A 435 31.13 -17.21 -24.76
N PRO A 436 30.62 -17.87 -25.81
CA PRO A 436 30.40 -19.31 -25.75
C PRO A 436 31.75 -20.02 -25.57
N GLY A 437 31.79 -21.03 -24.69
CA GLY A 437 33.03 -21.77 -24.37
C GLY A 437 33.65 -22.52 -25.56
N ARG A 438 32.91 -22.66 -26.66
CA ARG A 438 33.34 -23.16 -27.97
C ARG A 438 32.67 -22.33 -29.08
N PRO A 439 33.22 -22.29 -30.31
CA PRO A 439 32.54 -21.66 -31.44
C PRO A 439 31.11 -22.21 -31.59
N ALA A 440 30.13 -21.33 -31.82
CA ALA A 440 28.73 -21.74 -31.83
C ALA A 440 28.40 -22.65 -33.03
N GLY A 441 27.61 -23.70 -32.80
CA GLY A 441 27.11 -24.62 -33.83
C GLY A 441 25.90 -24.10 -34.61
N GLY A 442 25.25 -23.03 -34.15
CA GLY A 442 24.07 -22.42 -34.78
C GLY A 442 22.72 -22.96 -34.31
N SER A 443 22.73 -24.02 -33.49
CA SER A 443 21.54 -24.59 -32.85
C SER A 443 21.32 -24.07 -31.43
N GLU A 444 22.31 -23.36 -30.87
CA GLU A 444 22.20 -22.77 -29.54
C GLU A 444 21.10 -21.73 -29.48
N ARG A 445 20.42 -21.67 -28.34
CA ARG A 445 19.42 -20.65 -28.02
C ARG A 445 19.78 -20.06 -26.67
N VAL A 446 20.08 -18.76 -26.66
CA VAL A 446 20.37 -18.00 -25.44
C VAL A 446 19.24 -17.00 -25.24
N ARG A 447 18.76 -16.88 -24.01
CA ARG A 447 17.77 -15.84 -23.66
C ARG A 447 18.41 -14.82 -22.73
N LEU A 448 18.14 -13.55 -22.99
CA LEU A 448 18.64 -12.43 -22.19
C LEU A 448 17.52 -11.44 -21.95
N MET A 449 17.21 -11.13 -20.70
CA MET A 449 16.36 -10.00 -20.35
C MET A 449 17.25 -8.79 -20.06
N VAL A 450 16.96 -7.66 -20.70
CA VAL A 450 17.70 -6.39 -20.52
C VAL A 450 16.73 -5.31 -20.09
N ALA A 451 16.99 -4.66 -18.94
CA ALA A 451 16.37 -3.42 -18.53
C ALA A 451 17.29 -2.26 -18.97
N GLY A 452 16.94 -1.67 -20.11
CA GLY A 452 17.77 -0.75 -20.91
C GLY A 452 17.33 -0.80 -22.36
N ARG A 453 17.56 0.28 -23.11
CA ARG A 453 17.18 0.36 -24.53
C ARG A 453 18.24 -0.34 -25.38
N VAL A 454 17.92 -1.51 -25.91
CA VAL A 454 18.81 -2.25 -26.82
C VAL A 454 18.86 -1.55 -28.17
N THR A 455 20.06 -1.23 -28.66
CA THR A 455 20.27 -0.49 -29.92
C THR A 455 20.82 -1.37 -31.03
N SER A 456 21.62 -2.40 -30.72
CA SER A 456 22.13 -3.34 -31.71
C SER A 456 22.50 -4.69 -31.10
N VAL A 457 22.45 -5.73 -31.92
CA VAL A 457 22.91 -7.09 -31.60
C VAL A 457 23.83 -7.55 -32.71
N ALA A 458 25.01 -8.09 -32.36
CA ALA A 458 25.99 -8.63 -33.28
C ALA A 458 26.33 -10.08 -32.92
N GLY A 459 26.56 -10.92 -33.94
CA GLY A 459 26.93 -12.33 -33.78
C GLY A 459 25.76 -13.31 -33.57
N ALA A 460 24.52 -12.83 -33.56
CA ALA A 460 23.33 -13.68 -33.42
C ALA A 460 22.13 -13.11 -34.19
N ALA A 461 21.25 -13.98 -34.65
CA ALA A 461 19.88 -13.60 -34.99
C ALA A 461 19.10 -13.35 -33.70
N VAL A 462 18.26 -12.30 -33.68
CA VAL A 462 17.53 -11.87 -32.48
C VAL A 462 16.04 -11.80 -32.76
N GLU A 463 15.26 -12.37 -31.84
CA GLU A 463 13.84 -12.09 -31.69
C GLU A 463 13.64 -11.31 -30.40
N THR A 464 12.94 -10.17 -30.48
CA THR A 464 12.72 -9.27 -29.34
C THR A 464 11.28 -9.34 -28.87
N ARG A 465 11.09 -9.38 -27.55
CA ARG A 465 9.78 -9.29 -26.91
C ARG A 465 9.81 -8.20 -25.85
N PRO A 466 8.98 -7.14 -25.98
CA PRO A 466 8.84 -6.13 -24.93
C PRO A 466 8.37 -6.76 -23.61
N ALA A 467 8.99 -6.34 -22.50
CA ALA A 467 8.72 -6.84 -21.16
C ALA A 467 8.51 -5.72 -20.12
N CYS A 468 8.49 -4.45 -20.55
CA CYS A 468 8.13 -3.34 -19.69
C CYS A 468 6.62 -3.09 -19.75
N ASP A 469 5.93 -3.43 -18.67
CA ASP A 469 4.47 -3.27 -18.51
C ASP A 469 4.09 -2.49 -17.24
N GLY A 470 5.07 -2.12 -16.41
CA GLY A 470 4.86 -1.35 -15.20
C GLY A 470 4.64 0.15 -15.43
N ARG A 471 4.16 0.83 -14.39
CA ARG A 471 3.82 2.27 -14.41
C ARG A 471 5.01 3.20 -14.63
N ALA A 472 6.24 2.70 -14.49
CA ALA A 472 7.46 3.49 -14.66
C ALA A 472 8.11 3.31 -16.05
N CYS A 473 7.49 2.54 -16.93
CA CYS A 473 7.93 2.41 -18.32
C CYS A 473 7.72 3.73 -19.08
N GLY A 474 8.79 4.24 -19.70
CA GLY A 474 8.72 5.31 -20.68
C GLY A 474 8.30 4.80 -22.06
N ALA A 475 8.69 3.57 -22.39
CA ALA A 475 8.27 2.82 -23.56
C ALA A 475 8.21 1.31 -23.23
N ARG A 476 7.48 0.51 -24.03
CA ARG A 476 7.32 -0.93 -23.79
C ARG A 476 8.64 -1.71 -23.91
N ASP A 477 9.58 -1.17 -24.68
CA ASP A 477 10.92 -1.71 -24.95
C ASP A 477 12.01 -1.15 -24.01
N ASP A 478 11.64 -0.42 -22.95
CA ASP A 478 12.58 -0.08 -21.87
C ASP A 478 13.09 -1.33 -21.13
N VAL A 479 12.32 -2.42 -21.19
CA VAL A 479 12.76 -3.77 -20.83
C VAL A 479 12.42 -4.70 -21.99
N VAL A 480 13.38 -5.51 -22.41
CA VAL A 480 13.21 -6.47 -23.51
C VAL A 480 13.74 -7.84 -23.13
N GLU A 481 12.99 -8.87 -23.52
CA GLU A 481 13.49 -10.24 -23.61
C GLU A 481 14.03 -10.47 -25.03
N LEU A 482 15.28 -10.90 -25.11
CA LEU A 482 15.96 -11.27 -26.34
C LEU A 482 16.06 -12.79 -26.42
N ALA A 483 15.56 -13.38 -27.49
CA ALA A 483 15.89 -14.75 -27.87
C ALA A 483 16.98 -14.69 -28.95
N LEU A 484 18.18 -15.13 -28.60
CA LEU A 484 19.39 -15.03 -29.40
C LEU A 484 19.75 -16.40 -29.98
N ARG A 485 19.94 -16.46 -31.29
CA ARG A 485 20.45 -17.62 -32.02
C ARG A 485 21.82 -17.27 -32.60
N PRO A 486 22.93 -17.67 -31.95
CA PRO A 486 24.27 -17.35 -32.43
C PRO A 486 24.47 -17.86 -33.86
N HIS A 487 25.14 -17.09 -34.71
CA HIS A 487 25.49 -17.57 -36.05
C HIS A 487 26.56 -18.68 -35.97
N PRO A 488 26.57 -19.67 -36.87
CA PRO A 488 27.61 -20.70 -36.88
C PRO A 488 29.02 -20.10 -36.90
N GLY A 489 29.92 -20.62 -36.05
CA GLY A 489 31.33 -20.24 -36.00
C GLY A 489 31.65 -18.99 -35.17
N VAL A 490 30.66 -18.24 -34.68
CA VAL A 490 30.92 -17.06 -33.84
C VAL A 490 31.50 -17.44 -32.47
N ARG A 491 32.42 -16.60 -31.97
CA ARG A 491 33.04 -16.75 -30.65
C ARG A 491 32.56 -15.73 -29.61
N ALA A 492 31.70 -14.80 -30.03
CA ALA A 492 31.13 -13.78 -29.17
C ALA A 492 29.78 -13.31 -29.73
N VAL A 493 28.82 -13.07 -28.83
CA VAL A 493 27.59 -12.33 -29.12
C VAL A 493 27.64 -11.03 -28.33
N VAL A 494 27.37 -9.91 -29.00
CA VAL A 494 27.46 -8.57 -28.40
C VAL A 494 26.10 -7.89 -28.51
N VAL A 495 25.56 -7.45 -27.37
CA VAL A 495 24.34 -6.65 -27.27
C VAL A 495 24.72 -5.25 -26.82
N THR A 496 24.44 -4.24 -27.62
CA THR A 496 24.66 -2.83 -27.25
C THR A 496 23.37 -2.26 -26.69
N ALA A 497 23.43 -1.63 -25.52
CA ALA A 497 22.27 -1.06 -24.84
C ALA A 497 22.56 0.31 -24.20
N GLN A 498 21.57 1.18 -24.19
CA GLN A 498 21.59 2.47 -23.50
C GLN A 498 20.87 2.35 -22.14
N PRO A 499 21.33 3.05 -21.08
CA PRO A 499 20.63 3.04 -19.81
C PRO A 499 19.31 3.79 -19.84
N LEU A 500 18.39 3.36 -18.98
CA LEU A 500 17.17 4.09 -18.66
C LEU A 500 17.48 5.23 -17.68
N ALA A 501 16.85 6.39 -17.91
CA ALA A 501 16.84 7.48 -16.93
C ALA A 501 15.91 7.13 -15.77
N THR A 502 16.43 7.13 -14.54
CA THR A 502 15.68 6.66 -13.37
C THR A 502 14.73 7.68 -12.76
N ALA A 503 14.74 8.93 -13.25
CA ALA A 503 13.87 10.01 -12.77
C ALA A 503 12.38 9.60 -12.80
N ARG A 504 11.96 8.82 -13.80
CA ARG A 504 10.59 8.29 -13.95
C ARG A 504 10.27 7.11 -13.02
N LEU A 505 11.29 6.44 -12.48
CA LEU A 505 11.12 5.32 -11.54
C LEU A 505 10.79 5.80 -10.12
N GLN A 506 11.19 7.03 -9.78
CA GLN A 506 11.18 7.53 -8.40
C GLN A 506 9.85 8.22 -8.03
N ARG A 507 9.37 8.03 -6.80
CA ARG A 507 8.23 8.77 -6.22
C ARG A 507 8.72 10.01 -5.46
N PRO A 508 7.89 11.08 -5.39
CA PRO A 508 8.11 12.17 -4.46
C PRO A 508 8.22 11.63 -3.03
N GLY A 509 9.34 11.90 -2.35
CA GLY A 509 9.57 11.44 -0.97
C GLY A 509 10.57 10.30 -0.82
N GLU A 510 10.87 9.52 -1.85
CA GLU A 510 11.85 8.41 -1.78
C GLU A 510 13.29 8.90 -1.52
N ARG A 511 13.55 10.16 -1.86
CA ARG A 511 14.82 10.87 -1.59
C ARG A 511 14.83 11.63 -0.27
N ARG A 512 13.75 11.61 0.54
CA ARG A 512 13.72 12.30 1.84
C ARG A 512 14.78 11.75 2.82
N TYR A 513 15.30 10.55 2.56
CA TYR A 513 16.36 9.92 3.33
C TYR A 513 17.73 10.01 2.65
N ARG A 514 17.92 10.91 1.69
CA ARG A 514 19.20 11.15 1.01
C ARG A 514 19.75 12.52 1.42
N HIS A 515 21.04 12.57 1.73
CA HIS A 515 21.72 13.83 2.00
C HIS A 515 21.84 14.71 0.75
N LEU A 516 22.01 14.14 -0.44
CA LEU A 516 22.16 14.93 -1.67
C LEU A 516 20.84 15.04 -2.45
N ARG A 517 20.46 16.29 -2.78
CA ARG A 517 19.32 16.60 -3.66
C ARG A 517 19.68 17.66 -4.68
N VAL A 518 18.92 17.71 -5.77
CA VAL A 518 18.99 18.81 -6.74
C VAL A 518 17.67 19.57 -6.72
N VAL A 519 17.72 20.86 -6.40
CA VAL A 519 16.57 21.76 -6.29
C VAL A 519 16.83 22.96 -7.19
N ALA A 520 15.94 23.21 -8.16
CA ALA A 520 16.08 24.29 -9.15
C ALA A 520 17.49 24.35 -9.80
N GLY A 521 18.04 23.18 -10.18
CA GLY A 521 19.36 23.08 -10.81
C GLY A 521 20.57 23.21 -9.87
N ARG A 522 20.37 23.33 -8.55
CA ARG A 522 21.43 23.44 -7.54
C ARG A 522 21.52 22.19 -6.67
N ILE A 523 22.74 21.77 -6.34
CA ILE A 523 22.98 20.64 -5.42
C ILE A 523 22.85 21.16 -3.99
N GLU A 524 22.01 20.51 -3.19
CA GLU A 524 21.76 20.86 -1.79
C GLU A 524 22.04 19.67 -0.87
N TRP A 525 22.58 19.98 0.31
CA TRP A 525 22.71 19.02 1.40
C TRP A 525 21.48 19.08 2.30
N GLN A 526 20.72 17.99 2.31
CA GLN A 526 19.59 17.80 3.20
C GLN A 526 20.09 17.21 4.53
N ALA A 527 19.82 17.92 5.62
CA ALA A 527 19.91 17.34 6.95
C ALA A 527 18.86 16.22 7.08
N LEU A 528 19.32 15.00 7.32
CA LEU A 528 18.44 13.92 7.73
C LEU A 528 18.25 14.10 9.24
N GLY A 529 17.00 14.17 9.71
CA GLY A 529 16.74 14.12 11.15
C GLY A 529 17.33 12.84 11.74
N PRO A 530 17.56 12.76 13.07
CA PRO A 530 17.97 11.51 13.68
C PRO A 530 17.00 10.43 13.21
N ALA A 531 17.53 9.38 12.57
CA ALA A 531 16.72 8.23 12.25
C ALA A 531 16.07 7.83 13.57
N ALA A 532 14.73 7.73 13.61
CA ALA A 532 14.06 7.21 14.79
C ALA A 532 14.84 5.95 15.19
N PRO A 533 15.34 5.85 16.43
CA PRO A 533 16.08 4.67 16.84
C PRO A 533 15.22 3.49 16.44
N LEU A 534 15.76 2.61 15.58
CA LEU A 534 15.15 1.31 15.41
C LEU A 534 15.04 0.78 16.85
N PRO A 535 13.83 0.48 17.36
CA PRO A 535 13.72 -0.07 18.70
C PRO A 535 14.71 -1.23 18.75
N ALA A 536 15.63 -1.18 19.72
CA ALA A 536 16.64 -2.21 19.90
C ALA A 536 15.87 -3.53 19.88
N THR A 537 16.05 -4.30 18.80
CA THR A 537 15.24 -5.49 18.59
C THR A 537 15.58 -6.40 19.77
N PRO A 538 14.66 -6.67 20.72
CA PRO A 538 14.95 -7.63 21.75
C PRO A 538 15.38 -8.93 21.04
N PRO A 539 16.36 -9.69 21.55
CA PRO A 539 16.73 -10.95 20.93
C PRO A 539 15.46 -11.79 20.83
N ALA A 540 14.95 -11.95 19.61
CA ALA A 540 13.71 -12.65 19.37
C ALA A 540 13.94 -14.11 19.76
N GLY A 541 13.14 -14.61 20.69
CA GLY A 541 13.00 -16.04 20.87
C GLY A 541 12.47 -16.68 19.57
N PRO A 542 12.63 -18.00 19.37
CA PRO A 542 12.05 -18.67 18.21
C PRO A 542 10.53 -18.43 18.18
N VAL A 543 10.01 -17.92 17.07
CA VAL A 543 8.58 -17.83 16.82
C VAL A 543 8.09 -19.21 16.40
N THR A 544 6.94 -19.62 16.90
CA THR A 544 6.24 -20.82 16.46
C THR A 544 4.78 -20.48 16.23
N ILE A 545 4.24 -20.94 15.11
CA ILE A 545 2.84 -20.73 14.75
C ILE A 545 2.23 -22.10 14.51
N ALA A 546 1.11 -22.38 15.16
CA ALA A 546 0.33 -23.59 14.96
C ALA A 546 -1.08 -23.28 14.43
N ASP A 547 -1.69 -24.28 13.80
CA ASP A 547 -3.10 -24.25 13.42
C ASP A 547 -4.02 -24.38 14.64
N ARG A 548 -5.33 -24.34 14.45
CA ARG A 548 -6.30 -24.40 15.55
C ARG A 548 -6.19 -25.66 16.42
N HIS A 549 -5.68 -26.76 15.86
CA HIS A 549 -5.52 -28.05 16.52
C HIS A 549 -4.12 -28.25 17.10
N GLY A 550 -3.21 -27.30 16.90
CA GLY A 550 -1.82 -27.36 17.39
C GLY A 550 -0.81 -27.90 16.38
N THR A 551 -1.21 -28.14 15.13
CA THR A 551 -0.31 -28.58 14.05
C THR A 551 0.64 -27.45 13.65
N PRO A 552 1.96 -27.66 13.60
CA PRO A 552 2.91 -26.59 13.23
C PRO A 552 2.71 -26.05 11.81
N LEU A 553 2.55 -24.73 11.71
CA LEU A 553 2.46 -23.96 10.46
C LEU A 553 3.76 -23.21 10.14
N TRP A 554 4.47 -22.74 11.16
CA TRP A 554 5.74 -22.03 11.03
C TRP A 554 6.65 -22.37 12.21
N ALA A 555 7.89 -22.72 11.90
CA ALA A 555 8.94 -23.03 12.88
C ALA A 555 10.31 -22.81 12.22
N ASP A 556 11.34 -22.58 13.04
CA ASP A 556 12.74 -22.51 12.58
C ASP A 556 12.98 -21.47 11.47
N GLY A 557 12.29 -20.32 11.53
CA GLY A 557 12.49 -19.23 10.57
C GLY A 557 11.69 -19.34 9.26
N GLN A 558 10.88 -20.39 9.08
CA GLN A 558 10.22 -20.69 7.80
C GLN A 558 8.86 -21.41 7.95
N PRO A 559 7.98 -21.36 6.94
CA PRO A 559 6.74 -22.12 6.96
C PRO A 559 6.98 -23.63 6.81
N THR A 560 6.13 -24.46 7.44
CA THR A 560 6.22 -25.92 7.28
C THR A 560 5.77 -26.36 5.88
N ARG A 561 6.23 -27.53 5.43
CA ARG A 561 5.81 -28.11 4.13
C ARG A 561 4.28 -28.27 4.03
N ALA A 562 3.61 -28.56 5.13
CA ALA A 562 2.16 -28.66 5.17
C ALA A 562 1.48 -27.29 4.98
N ALA A 563 1.98 -26.25 5.64
CA ALA A 563 1.50 -24.88 5.45
C ALA A 563 1.74 -24.38 4.01
N VAL A 564 2.92 -24.67 3.44
CA VAL A 564 3.24 -24.38 2.03
C VAL A 564 2.24 -25.03 1.08
N ARG A 565 2.03 -26.36 1.20
CA ARG A 565 1.04 -27.08 0.36
C ARG A 565 -0.39 -26.57 0.53
N ALA A 566 -0.76 -26.09 1.72
CA ALA A 566 -2.06 -25.50 1.98
C ALA A 566 -2.20 -24.04 1.50
N GLY A 567 -1.16 -23.46 0.90
CA GLY A 567 -1.16 -22.07 0.42
C GLY A 567 -1.07 -21.02 1.54
N LEU A 568 -0.60 -21.39 2.73
CA LEU A 568 -0.51 -20.50 3.90
C LEU A 568 0.81 -19.71 3.96
N ALA A 569 1.79 -20.03 3.13
CA ALA A 569 3.13 -19.43 3.17
C ALA A 569 3.12 -17.89 3.20
N THR A 570 2.31 -17.26 2.36
CA THR A 570 2.21 -15.78 2.31
C THR A 570 1.50 -15.19 3.53
N LEU A 571 0.59 -15.94 4.15
CA LEU A 571 -0.13 -15.55 5.37
C LEU A 571 0.78 -15.65 6.60
N VAL A 572 1.36 -16.82 6.87
CA VAL A 572 2.21 -17.03 8.06
C VAL A 572 3.55 -16.31 7.95
N GLY A 573 4.05 -16.16 6.72
CA GLY A 573 5.34 -15.53 6.40
C GLY A 573 6.30 -16.55 5.78
N LEU A 574 6.89 -16.19 4.63
CA LEU A 574 7.90 -17.01 3.95
C LEU A 574 9.20 -17.09 4.73
N ARG A 575 9.54 -16.03 5.46
CA ARG A 575 10.76 -15.86 6.25
C ARG A 575 10.51 -14.90 7.42
N ALA A 576 11.39 -14.92 8.41
CA ALA A 576 11.33 -14.02 9.55
C ALA A 576 11.41 -12.53 9.14
N GLU A 577 12.13 -12.19 8.06
CA GLU A 577 12.29 -10.81 7.58
C GLU A 577 11.05 -10.28 6.82
N GLN A 578 10.02 -11.10 6.60
CA GLN A 578 8.76 -10.66 6.04
C GLN A 578 7.90 -9.96 7.11
N ASP A 579 8.16 -8.67 7.33
CA ASP A 579 7.48 -7.83 8.33
C ASP A 579 5.93 -7.89 8.30
N SER A 580 5.36 -8.16 7.11
CA SER A 580 3.91 -8.20 6.88
C SER A 580 3.27 -9.56 7.15
N GLY A 581 4.05 -10.66 7.18
CA GLY A 581 3.54 -11.99 7.55
C GLY A 581 3.16 -12.05 9.03
N VAL A 582 2.43 -13.09 9.46
CA VAL A 582 2.11 -13.26 10.89
C VAL A 582 3.39 -13.36 11.72
N ALA A 583 4.37 -14.16 11.31
CA ALA A 583 5.64 -14.30 12.03
C ALA A 583 6.38 -12.95 12.19
N GLY A 584 6.48 -12.16 11.11
CA GLY A 584 7.09 -10.84 11.15
C GLY A 584 6.35 -9.85 12.05
N GLN A 585 5.01 -9.88 12.06
CA GLN A 585 4.21 -9.05 12.97
C GLN A 585 4.42 -9.44 14.44
N LEU A 586 4.52 -10.73 14.76
CA LEU A 586 4.81 -11.19 16.12
C LEU A 586 6.20 -10.73 16.58
N LEU A 587 7.20 -10.77 15.69
CA LEU A 587 8.53 -10.20 15.95
C LEU A 587 8.48 -8.70 16.22
N ARG A 588 7.70 -7.94 15.43
CA ARG A 588 7.52 -6.48 15.63
C ARG A 588 6.79 -6.14 16.93
N ALA A 589 5.92 -7.03 17.41
CA ALA A 589 5.21 -6.86 18.66
C ALA A 589 6.10 -7.05 19.91
N GLY A 590 7.35 -7.49 19.75
CA GLY A 590 8.28 -7.70 20.87
C GLY A 590 7.89 -8.86 21.78
N ALA A 591 7.04 -9.79 21.30
CA ALA A 591 6.70 -10.99 22.04
C ALA A 591 7.96 -11.86 22.21
N GLY A 592 8.36 -12.16 23.45
CA GLY A 592 9.39 -13.16 23.74
C GLY A 592 8.98 -14.55 23.21
N THR A 593 9.90 -15.53 23.19
CA THR A 593 9.74 -16.94 22.77
C THR A 593 8.29 -17.35 22.44
N THR A 594 7.87 -17.13 21.19
CA THR A 594 6.46 -16.87 20.89
C THR A 594 5.75 -18.14 20.44
N GLY A 595 4.75 -18.57 21.21
CA GLY A 595 3.83 -19.64 20.81
C GLY A 595 2.50 -19.03 20.36
N ALA A 596 2.26 -18.98 19.04
CA ALA A 596 1.01 -18.49 18.47
C ALA A 596 0.14 -19.64 17.95
N ARG A 597 -1.18 -19.51 18.12
CA ARG A 597 -2.17 -20.42 17.52
C ARG A 597 -3.12 -19.62 16.65
N LEU A 598 -3.33 -20.07 15.41
CA LEU A 598 -4.31 -19.50 14.49
C LEU A 598 -5.66 -20.21 14.59
N THR A 599 -6.73 -19.55 14.15
CA THR A 599 -8.07 -20.14 14.01
C THR A 599 -8.22 -21.02 12.77
N VAL A 600 -7.25 -20.97 11.85
CA VAL A 600 -7.21 -21.77 10.63
C VAL A 600 -7.17 -23.26 10.96
N ASP A 601 -7.98 -24.02 10.25
CA ASP A 601 -7.96 -25.48 10.22
C ASP A 601 -7.14 -25.94 9.01
N LEU A 602 -5.97 -26.56 9.24
CA LEU A 602 -5.02 -26.86 8.16
C LEU A 602 -5.59 -27.84 7.10
N PRO A 603 -6.26 -28.95 7.45
CA PRO A 603 -6.93 -29.81 6.47
C PRO A 603 -8.00 -29.08 5.64
N LEU A 604 -8.86 -28.28 6.27
CA LEU A 604 -9.88 -27.50 5.57
C LEU A 604 -9.23 -26.44 4.66
N GLN A 605 -8.18 -25.77 5.12
CA GLN A 605 -7.44 -24.79 4.33
C GLN A 605 -6.83 -25.43 3.09
N ALA A 606 -6.20 -26.61 3.22
CA ALA A 606 -5.65 -27.34 2.09
C ALA A 606 -6.74 -27.70 1.06
N LEU A 607 -7.88 -28.23 1.54
CA LEU A 607 -9.02 -28.51 0.68
C LEU A 607 -9.55 -27.25 -0.03
N ALA A 608 -9.67 -26.13 0.69
CA ALA A 608 -10.12 -24.87 0.12
C ALA A 608 -9.17 -24.36 -0.97
N SER A 609 -7.86 -24.47 -0.76
CA SER A 609 -6.83 -24.11 -1.74
C SER A 609 -6.89 -25.00 -2.99
N ASP A 610 -7.00 -26.32 -2.82
CA ASP A 610 -7.07 -27.27 -3.94
C ASP A 610 -8.34 -27.09 -4.80
N VAL A 611 -9.49 -26.90 -4.15
CA VAL A 611 -10.76 -26.65 -4.83
C VAL A 611 -10.75 -25.29 -5.54
N LEU A 612 -10.19 -24.25 -4.91
CA LEU A 612 -10.09 -22.92 -5.51
C LEU A 612 -9.18 -22.93 -6.74
N ASP A 613 -8.04 -23.62 -6.68
CA ASP A 613 -7.14 -23.80 -7.82
C ASP A 613 -7.81 -24.64 -8.93
N CYS A 614 -8.48 -25.74 -8.57
CA CYS A 614 -9.14 -26.59 -9.56
C CYS A 614 -10.31 -25.88 -10.26
N VAL A 615 -11.33 -25.47 -9.49
CA VAL A 615 -12.60 -24.99 -10.03
C VAL A 615 -12.52 -23.50 -10.36
N GLY A 616 -11.92 -22.70 -9.47
CA GLY A 616 -11.82 -21.25 -9.64
C GLY A 616 -10.75 -20.83 -10.65
N MET A 617 -9.53 -21.34 -10.54
CA MET A 617 -8.46 -20.95 -11.46
C MET A 617 -8.57 -21.68 -12.80
N ARG A 618 -8.60 -23.01 -12.77
CA ARG A 618 -8.51 -23.86 -13.96
C ARG A 618 -9.85 -24.23 -14.60
N ARG A 619 -10.99 -23.86 -14.00
CA ARG A 619 -12.33 -24.30 -14.44
C ARG A 619 -12.47 -25.83 -14.60
N GLY A 620 -11.73 -26.59 -13.81
CA GLY A 620 -11.80 -28.05 -13.78
C GLY A 620 -12.98 -28.56 -12.94
N ALA A 621 -13.19 -29.87 -12.99
CA ALA A 621 -14.14 -30.59 -12.15
C ALA A 621 -13.41 -31.21 -10.94
N TRP A 622 -13.93 -30.98 -9.74
CA TRP A 622 -13.41 -31.57 -8.51
C TRP A 622 -14.21 -32.82 -8.14
N ASP A 623 -13.54 -33.98 -8.04
CA ASP A 623 -14.20 -35.25 -7.72
C ASP A 623 -14.32 -35.54 -6.21
N GLY A 624 -13.71 -34.70 -5.37
CA GLY A 624 -13.58 -34.88 -3.91
C GLY A 624 -12.13 -35.07 -3.45
N ARG A 625 -11.23 -35.42 -4.38
CA ARG A 625 -9.81 -35.70 -4.10
C ARG A 625 -8.86 -35.05 -5.10
N ARG A 626 -9.23 -34.99 -6.37
CA ARG A 626 -8.37 -34.47 -7.45
C ARG A 626 -9.14 -33.59 -8.42
N CYS A 627 -8.37 -32.80 -9.16
CA CYS A 627 -8.88 -31.99 -10.25
C CYS A 627 -8.84 -32.75 -11.58
N ALA A 628 -9.91 -32.69 -12.35
CA ALA A 628 -10.00 -33.24 -13.71
C ALA A 628 -10.41 -32.16 -14.73
N GLY A 629 -9.90 -32.25 -15.96
CA GLY A 629 -10.35 -31.43 -17.09
C GLY A 629 -10.06 -29.92 -16.98
N GLY A 630 -9.17 -29.49 -16.08
CA GLY A 630 -8.81 -28.09 -15.93
C GLY A 630 -7.94 -27.56 -17.08
N THR A 631 -8.10 -26.29 -17.41
CA THR A 631 -7.28 -25.57 -18.41
C THR A 631 -6.37 -24.54 -17.75
N ALA A 632 -5.38 -24.04 -18.50
CA ALA A 632 -4.52 -22.97 -17.99
C ALA A 632 -5.36 -21.70 -17.72
N PRO A 633 -5.24 -21.07 -16.55
CA PRO A 633 -5.96 -19.84 -16.25
C PRO A 633 -5.49 -18.70 -17.17
N PRO A 634 -6.39 -17.78 -17.58
CA PRO A 634 -6.00 -16.53 -18.23
C PRO A 634 -5.01 -15.75 -17.37
N ALA A 635 -4.10 -15.04 -18.04
CA ALA A 635 -3.09 -14.22 -17.37
C ALA A 635 -3.71 -13.20 -16.41
N GLY A 636 -3.18 -13.12 -15.19
CA GLY A 636 -3.66 -12.22 -14.14
C GLY A 636 -5.04 -12.55 -13.59
N ARG A 637 -5.55 -13.78 -13.78
CA ARG A 637 -6.71 -14.28 -13.02
C ARG A 637 -6.33 -14.41 -11.55
N GLU A 638 -7.25 -14.02 -10.67
CA GLU A 638 -7.13 -14.14 -9.23
C GLU A 638 -8.39 -14.76 -8.67
N ALA A 639 -8.25 -15.53 -7.59
CA ALA A 639 -9.38 -16.10 -6.87
C ALA A 639 -9.10 -16.12 -5.37
N GLY A 640 -10.15 -16.08 -4.56
CA GLY A 640 -10.05 -16.15 -3.11
C GLY A 640 -11.32 -16.69 -2.49
N VAL A 641 -11.19 -17.48 -1.42
CA VAL A 641 -12.29 -18.04 -0.65
C VAL A 641 -12.02 -17.89 0.85
N VAL A 642 -13.09 -17.60 1.60
CA VAL A 642 -13.09 -17.59 3.06
C VAL A 642 -14.23 -18.49 3.56
N LEU A 643 -13.95 -19.27 4.60
CA LEU A 643 -14.93 -19.94 5.44
C LEU A 643 -14.68 -19.51 6.89
N LEU A 644 -15.71 -19.01 7.57
CA LEU A 644 -15.62 -18.55 8.96
C LEU A 644 -16.80 -19.05 9.79
N ASP A 645 -16.59 -19.18 11.08
CA ASP A 645 -17.64 -19.40 12.08
C ASP A 645 -18.30 -18.05 12.41
N SER A 646 -19.59 -17.90 12.08
CA SER A 646 -20.28 -16.61 12.21
C SER A 646 -20.70 -16.27 13.63
N GLU A 647 -20.55 -17.21 14.57
CA GLU A 647 -20.89 -17.00 15.97
C GLU A 647 -19.73 -16.40 16.75
N ASN A 648 -18.51 -16.92 16.53
CA ASN A 648 -17.31 -16.52 17.28
C ASN A 648 -16.29 -15.72 16.44
N GLY A 649 -16.47 -15.63 15.12
CA GLY A 649 -15.60 -14.89 14.20
C GLY A 649 -14.32 -15.64 13.79
N ASP A 650 -14.19 -16.93 14.10
CA ASP A 650 -13.03 -17.74 13.73
C ASP A 650 -12.93 -17.90 12.22
N ILE A 651 -11.82 -17.46 11.63
CA ILE A 651 -11.48 -17.72 10.23
C ILE A 651 -10.93 -19.14 10.11
N LEU A 652 -11.77 -20.07 9.68
CA LEU A 652 -11.41 -21.49 9.58
C LEU A 652 -10.57 -21.79 8.33
N ALA A 653 -10.82 -21.06 7.24
CA ALA A 653 -9.97 -21.08 6.05
C ALA A 653 -10.01 -19.73 5.33
N ALA A 654 -8.86 -19.32 4.80
CA ALA A 654 -8.68 -18.16 3.93
C ALA A 654 -7.68 -18.53 2.84
N ALA A 655 -8.17 -19.04 1.71
CA ALA A 655 -7.33 -19.47 0.58
C ALA A 655 -7.38 -18.45 -0.55
N GLY A 656 -6.26 -18.25 -1.24
CA GLY A 656 -6.19 -17.32 -2.37
C GLY A 656 -5.05 -17.62 -3.31
N VAL A 657 -5.26 -17.33 -4.59
CA VAL A 657 -4.38 -17.69 -5.71
C VAL A 657 -4.44 -16.60 -6.79
N GLY A 658 -3.37 -16.49 -7.60
CA GLY A 658 -3.33 -15.60 -8.77
C GLY A 658 -2.43 -14.36 -8.69
N ASN A 659 -1.89 -14.03 -7.51
CA ASN A 659 -0.96 -12.89 -7.34
C ASN A 659 0.51 -13.20 -7.75
N GLY A 660 0.74 -14.31 -8.47
CA GLY A 660 2.07 -14.85 -8.74
C GLY A 660 2.57 -15.82 -7.65
N ARG A 661 3.69 -16.51 -7.90
CA ARG A 661 4.29 -17.47 -6.94
C ARG A 661 5.34 -16.78 -6.09
N ALA A 662 5.13 -16.65 -4.80
CA ALA A 662 6.16 -16.10 -3.90
C ALA A 662 7.27 -17.13 -3.60
N GLU A 663 6.93 -18.42 -3.66
CA GLU A 663 7.85 -19.53 -3.39
C GLU A 663 8.89 -19.68 -4.50
N GLY A 664 10.17 -19.77 -4.11
CA GLY A 664 11.30 -19.93 -5.03
C GLY A 664 11.83 -18.62 -5.62
N ALA A 665 11.12 -17.49 -5.47
CA ALA A 665 11.59 -16.19 -5.92
C ALA A 665 12.78 -15.67 -5.10
N ASP A 666 13.64 -14.85 -5.71
CA ASP A 666 14.69 -14.13 -4.99
C ASP A 666 14.07 -13.19 -3.94
N TRP A 667 14.46 -13.37 -2.68
CA TRP A 667 13.88 -12.63 -1.57
C TRP A 667 14.11 -11.12 -1.68
N ALA A 668 15.27 -10.68 -2.17
CA ALA A 668 15.56 -9.26 -2.28
C ALA A 668 14.65 -8.60 -3.32
N GLU A 669 14.45 -9.27 -4.47
CA GLU A 669 13.54 -8.80 -5.52
C GLU A 669 12.08 -8.79 -5.05
N LEU A 670 11.62 -9.85 -4.38
CA LEU A 670 10.26 -9.92 -3.84
C LEU A 670 10.01 -8.83 -2.78
N ARG A 671 10.95 -8.63 -1.84
CA ARG A 671 10.89 -7.57 -0.83
C ARG A 671 10.86 -6.18 -1.46
N ASP A 672 11.69 -5.94 -2.47
CA ASP A 672 11.78 -4.63 -3.10
C ASP A 672 10.57 -4.35 -3.99
N PHE A 673 10.01 -5.37 -4.65
CA PHE A 673 8.72 -5.30 -5.32
C PHE A 673 7.59 -5.01 -4.34
N ASP A 674 7.54 -5.70 -3.19
CA ASP A 674 6.57 -5.45 -2.13
C ASP A 674 6.62 -4.02 -1.60
N ARG A 675 7.83 -3.46 -1.41
CA ARG A 675 8.01 -2.06 -1.00
C ARG A 675 7.63 -1.07 -2.09
N ALA A 676 7.94 -1.38 -3.34
CA ALA A 676 7.67 -0.49 -4.46
C ALA A 676 6.18 -0.46 -4.83
N ASP A 677 5.51 -1.61 -4.77
CA ASP A 677 4.12 -1.82 -5.16
C ASP A 677 3.40 -2.89 -4.34
N PRO A 678 3.13 -2.63 -3.05
CA PRO A 678 2.60 -3.64 -2.14
C PRO A 678 1.22 -4.17 -2.57
N ALA A 679 0.45 -3.40 -3.32
CA ALA A 679 -0.89 -3.78 -3.77
C ALA A 679 -0.88 -4.98 -4.75
N ARG A 680 0.15 -5.08 -5.59
CA ARG A 680 0.30 -6.12 -6.62
C ARG A 680 1.32 -7.20 -6.24
N SER A 681 1.78 -7.19 -4.99
CA SER A 681 2.81 -8.10 -4.52
C SER A 681 2.31 -9.56 -4.47
N PRO A 682 3.13 -10.54 -4.87
CA PRO A 682 2.85 -11.96 -4.64
C PRO A 682 2.69 -12.34 -3.17
N LEU A 683 3.07 -11.47 -2.25
CA LEU A 683 2.87 -11.64 -0.80
C LEU A 683 1.43 -11.33 -0.34
N ARG A 684 0.53 -10.90 -1.23
CA ARG A 684 -0.86 -10.60 -0.88
C ARG A 684 -1.75 -11.81 -1.00
N LEU A 685 -2.64 -11.99 -0.03
CA LEU A 685 -3.63 -13.06 -0.02
C LEU A 685 -4.98 -12.51 -0.50
N PRO A 686 -5.47 -12.89 -1.70
CA PRO A 686 -6.71 -12.34 -2.26
C PRO A 686 -7.96 -12.51 -1.40
N ALA A 687 -7.98 -13.50 -0.50
CA ALA A 687 -9.07 -13.72 0.46
C ALA A 687 -9.25 -12.58 1.47
N LEU A 688 -8.15 -11.91 1.84
CA LEU A 688 -8.11 -10.91 2.92
C LEU A 688 -7.70 -9.52 2.42
N GLN A 689 -7.05 -9.44 1.26
CA GLN A 689 -6.38 -8.23 0.80
C GLN A 689 -6.69 -7.95 -0.65
N HIS A 690 -6.68 -6.69 -1.04
CA HIS A 690 -6.89 -6.26 -2.42
C HIS A 690 -6.17 -4.95 -2.75
N ASP A 691 -6.00 -4.69 -4.03
CA ASP A 691 -5.34 -3.50 -4.58
C ASP A 691 -6.26 -2.25 -4.67
N GLY A 692 -7.57 -2.44 -4.54
CA GLY A 692 -8.56 -1.38 -4.69
C GLY A 692 -9.04 -1.20 -6.13
N GLY A 693 -8.69 -2.10 -7.04
CA GLY A 693 -9.13 -2.08 -8.44
C GLY A 693 -10.56 -2.58 -8.65
N ALA A 694 -11.15 -2.24 -9.81
CA ALA A 694 -12.50 -2.64 -10.20
C ALA A 694 -12.70 -4.18 -10.28
N ARG A 695 -11.61 -4.95 -10.39
CA ARG A 695 -11.62 -6.42 -10.35
C ARG A 695 -11.94 -7.01 -8.97
N ARG A 696 -12.26 -6.16 -8.00
CA ARG A 696 -12.61 -6.51 -6.62
C ARG A 696 -14.04 -6.10 -6.26
N SER A 697 -14.80 -5.61 -7.24
CA SER A 697 -16.19 -5.25 -7.04
C SER A 697 -17.04 -6.51 -6.78
N PRO A 698 -17.80 -6.56 -5.67
CA PRO A 698 -18.63 -7.72 -5.30
C PRO A 698 -19.80 -7.93 -6.28
N GLY A 699 -20.20 -6.89 -7.02
CA GLY A 699 -21.37 -6.90 -7.88
C GLY A 699 -22.62 -7.27 -7.09
N SER A 700 -23.51 -8.05 -7.70
CA SER A 700 -24.82 -8.38 -7.11
C SER A 700 -24.80 -9.14 -5.77
N THR A 701 -23.65 -9.60 -5.25
CA THR A 701 -23.61 -10.09 -3.85
C THR A 701 -23.80 -8.94 -2.85
N PHE A 702 -23.40 -7.72 -3.20
CA PHE A 702 -23.60 -6.53 -2.36
C PHE A 702 -25.08 -6.19 -2.13
N LYS A 703 -25.99 -6.70 -2.97
CA LYS A 703 -27.43 -6.49 -2.79
C LYS A 703 -27.96 -6.98 -1.44
N ILE A 704 -27.26 -7.89 -0.75
CA ILE A 704 -27.61 -8.27 0.62
C ILE A 704 -27.36 -7.13 1.61
N VAL A 705 -26.35 -6.29 1.35
CA VAL A 705 -26.05 -5.07 2.10
C VAL A 705 -27.04 -3.96 1.73
N SER A 706 -27.34 -3.81 0.43
CA SER A 706 -28.39 -2.90 -0.01
C SER A 706 -29.74 -3.25 0.61
N ALA A 707 -30.10 -4.53 0.64
CA ALA A 707 -31.32 -5.04 1.27
C ALA A 707 -31.37 -4.70 2.77
N LEU A 708 -30.26 -4.88 3.49
CA LEU A 708 -30.15 -4.50 4.89
C LEU A 708 -30.38 -2.99 5.09
N GLY A 709 -29.80 -2.15 4.22
CA GLY A 709 -30.00 -0.70 4.25
C GLY A 709 -31.45 -0.30 3.96
N LEU A 710 -32.13 -0.99 3.04
CA LEU A 710 -33.55 -0.78 2.77
C LEU A 710 -34.42 -1.15 3.98
N GLU A 711 -34.16 -2.27 4.64
CA GLU A 711 -34.87 -2.67 5.86
C GLU A 711 -34.59 -1.71 7.04
N MET A 712 -33.38 -1.15 7.14
CA MET A 712 -33.07 -0.07 8.08
C MET A 712 -33.92 1.18 7.82
N ALA A 713 -34.07 1.57 6.56
CA ALA A 713 -34.87 2.72 6.16
C ALA A 713 -36.37 2.49 6.40
N ALA A 714 -36.86 1.29 6.09
CA ALA A 714 -38.27 0.89 6.22
C ALA A 714 -38.80 1.00 7.66
N ARG A 715 -37.95 0.87 8.68
CA ARG A 715 -38.32 1.08 10.10
C ARG A 715 -38.98 2.45 10.35
N ASN A 716 -38.62 3.46 9.55
CA ASN A 716 -39.14 4.82 9.67
C ASN A 716 -39.96 5.26 8.45
N ASP A 717 -40.22 4.36 7.50
CA ASP A 717 -40.98 4.64 6.28
C ASP A 717 -41.90 3.44 5.95
N ALA A 718 -43.16 3.55 6.39
CA ALA A 718 -44.18 2.53 6.17
C ALA A 718 -44.44 2.25 4.68
N ARG A 719 -44.28 3.26 3.81
CA ARG A 719 -44.48 3.08 2.36
C ARG A 719 -43.35 2.25 1.77
N LEU A 720 -42.12 2.47 2.25
CA LEU A 720 -40.99 1.62 1.88
C LEU A 720 -41.20 0.21 2.43
N ASP A 721 -41.62 0.03 3.68
CA ASP A 721 -41.88 -1.31 4.24
C ASP A 721 -42.91 -2.11 3.42
N ASP A 722 -44.02 -1.47 3.03
CA ASP A 722 -45.04 -2.06 2.14
C ASP A 722 -44.43 -2.50 0.79
N LEU A 723 -43.58 -1.65 0.20
CA LEU A 723 -42.90 -1.95 -1.07
C LEU A 723 -41.93 -3.12 -0.92
N LEU A 724 -41.19 -3.21 0.19
CA LEU A 724 -40.29 -4.33 0.48
C LEU A 724 -41.07 -5.63 0.72
N GLY A 725 -42.26 -5.55 1.35
CA GLY A 725 -43.20 -6.66 1.54
C GLY A 725 -43.80 -7.21 0.25
N GLY A 726 -43.75 -6.40 -0.82
CA GLY A 726 -44.07 -6.81 -2.18
C GLY A 726 -45.45 -6.38 -2.64
N ALA A 727 -45.53 -5.89 -3.87
CA ALA A 727 -46.75 -5.37 -4.47
C ALA A 727 -46.99 -5.99 -5.86
N PRO A 728 -48.25 -5.96 -6.38
CA PRO A 728 -48.51 -6.24 -7.78
C PRO A 728 -47.72 -5.32 -8.70
N LEU A 729 -47.29 -5.82 -9.86
CA LEU A 729 -46.46 -5.05 -10.80
C LEU A 729 -47.09 -3.71 -11.20
N ALA A 730 -48.38 -3.71 -11.53
CA ALA A 730 -49.12 -2.50 -11.88
C ALA A 730 -49.11 -1.45 -10.76
N ARG A 731 -49.10 -1.89 -9.49
CA ARG A 731 -49.00 -0.98 -8.33
C ARG A 731 -47.60 -0.39 -8.18
N LEU A 732 -46.55 -1.14 -8.54
CA LEU A 732 -45.17 -0.62 -8.56
C LEU A 732 -45.00 0.44 -9.65
N ASP A 733 -45.52 0.17 -10.86
CA ASP A 733 -45.47 1.11 -11.97
C ASP A 733 -46.26 2.40 -11.65
N ALA A 734 -47.46 2.26 -11.09
CA ALA A 734 -48.26 3.40 -10.65
C ALA A 734 -47.54 4.24 -9.57
N LEU A 735 -46.87 3.59 -8.61
CA LEU A 735 -46.11 4.28 -7.57
C LEU A 735 -44.92 5.07 -8.17
N ALA A 736 -44.18 4.46 -9.09
CA ALA A 736 -43.07 5.13 -9.77
C ALA A 736 -43.56 6.35 -10.55
N GLN A 737 -44.62 6.18 -11.35
CA GLN A 737 -45.23 7.23 -12.15
C GLN A 737 -45.75 8.39 -11.27
N GLN A 738 -46.48 8.08 -10.19
CA GLN A 738 -46.99 9.09 -9.24
C GLN A 738 -45.88 9.92 -8.60
N ARG A 739 -44.69 9.34 -8.44
CA ARG A 739 -43.52 10.02 -7.86
C ARG A 739 -42.57 10.59 -8.91
N GLY A 740 -42.92 10.50 -10.19
CA GLY A 740 -42.14 11.02 -11.31
C GLY A 740 -40.88 10.23 -11.62
N PHE A 741 -40.73 9.01 -11.10
CA PHE A 741 -39.60 8.15 -11.44
C PHE A 741 -39.86 7.45 -12.76
N ASP A 742 -38.88 7.50 -13.67
CA ASP A 742 -38.90 6.79 -14.94
C ASP A 742 -38.49 5.32 -14.76
N PHE A 743 -39.28 4.61 -13.94
CA PHE A 743 -39.16 3.20 -13.64
C PHE A 743 -40.39 2.46 -14.19
N ALA A 744 -40.15 1.34 -14.87
CA ALA A 744 -41.20 0.42 -15.31
C ALA A 744 -40.79 -1.03 -15.06
N THR A 745 -41.71 -1.84 -14.56
CA THR A 745 -41.48 -3.27 -14.26
C THR A 745 -41.27 -4.10 -15.53
N SER A 746 -41.79 -3.64 -16.67
CA SER A 746 -41.59 -4.25 -17.99
C SER A 746 -40.23 -3.93 -18.61
N ALA A 747 -39.56 -2.86 -18.17
CA ALA A 747 -38.31 -2.40 -18.76
C ALA A 747 -37.10 -3.19 -18.25
N ALA A 748 -36.14 -3.41 -19.15
CA ALA A 748 -34.85 -4.01 -18.83
C ALA A 748 -33.88 -3.02 -18.17
N THR A 749 -34.13 -1.72 -18.32
CA THR A 749 -33.25 -0.63 -17.90
C THR A 749 -33.94 0.29 -16.89
N TYR A 750 -33.15 0.96 -16.05
CA TYR A 750 -33.60 2.05 -15.20
C TYR A 750 -32.55 3.17 -15.12
N PRO A 751 -32.92 4.43 -15.40
CA PRO A 751 -34.20 4.87 -15.96
C PRO A 751 -34.47 4.30 -17.35
N VAL A 752 -35.73 4.25 -17.76
CA VAL A 752 -36.15 3.67 -19.05
C VAL A 752 -35.65 4.52 -20.22
N HIS A 753 -35.76 5.83 -20.12
CA HIS A 753 -35.52 6.80 -21.18
C HIS A 753 -34.23 7.61 -20.98
N ALA A 754 -33.18 6.99 -20.41
CA ALA A 754 -31.90 7.66 -20.13
C ALA A 754 -30.72 6.99 -20.85
N ASP A 755 -29.84 7.82 -21.42
CA ASP A 755 -28.55 7.37 -22.00
C ASP A 755 -27.67 6.67 -20.95
N VAL A 756 -27.81 7.06 -19.69
CA VAL A 756 -27.04 6.53 -18.57
C VAL A 756 -27.97 5.78 -17.61
N HIS A 757 -28.00 4.46 -17.74
CA HIS A 757 -28.92 3.58 -17.03
C HIS A 757 -28.22 2.38 -16.38
N VAL A 758 -28.95 1.65 -15.54
CA VAL A 758 -28.58 0.30 -15.11
C VAL A 758 -29.45 -0.73 -15.82
N THR A 759 -28.91 -1.90 -16.12
CA THR A 759 -29.59 -2.93 -16.92
C THR A 759 -29.74 -4.21 -16.12
N ASN A 760 -30.88 -4.89 -16.25
CA ASN A 760 -31.09 -6.23 -15.74
C ASN A 760 -30.25 -7.27 -16.50
N TYR A 761 -29.88 -8.34 -15.81
CA TYR A 761 -29.18 -9.46 -16.44
C TYR A 761 -30.05 -10.09 -17.54
N ARG A 762 -29.45 -10.34 -18.72
CA ARG A 762 -30.12 -10.80 -19.95
C ARG A 762 -31.19 -9.86 -20.52
N GLU A 763 -31.20 -8.59 -20.09
CA GLU A 763 -32.10 -7.57 -20.65
C GLU A 763 -33.60 -7.93 -20.52
N LEU A 764 -33.96 -8.65 -19.47
CA LEU A 764 -35.35 -9.04 -19.21
C LEU A 764 -36.04 -8.07 -18.24
N GLY A 765 -37.33 -7.83 -18.49
CA GLY A 765 -38.25 -7.20 -17.53
C GLY A 765 -38.54 -8.10 -16.32
N LEU A 766 -39.20 -7.54 -15.30
CA LEU A 766 -39.46 -8.20 -14.01
C LEU A 766 -40.61 -9.24 -14.07
N GLY A 767 -41.42 -9.24 -15.14
CA GLY A 767 -42.65 -10.03 -15.27
C GLY A 767 -42.50 -11.55 -15.07
N SER A 768 -41.43 -12.14 -15.59
CA SER A 768 -41.18 -13.60 -15.46
C SER A 768 -40.75 -14.05 -14.06
N ARG A 769 -40.60 -13.10 -13.12
CA ARG A 769 -39.95 -13.29 -11.81
C ARG A 769 -40.90 -13.05 -10.63
N VAL A 770 -42.18 -12.83 -10.93
CA VAL A 770 -43.25 -12.61 -9.97
C VAL A 770 -43.63 -13.93 -9.28
N GLN A 771 -43.97 -13.85 -7.99
CA GLN A 771 -44.53 -14.97 -7.23
C GLN A 771 -45.87 -14.54 -6.65
N ASP A 772 -46.91 -15.34 -6.85
CA ASP A 772 -48.28 -15.04 -6.42
C ASP A 772 -48.78 -13.66 -6.88
N GLY A 773 -48.36 -13.22 -8.08
CA GLY A 773 -48.69 -11.91 -8.61
C GLY A 773 -47.96 -10.72 -7.98
N ARG A 774 -47.03 -10.94 -7.03
CA ARG A 774 -46.33 -9.88 -6.28
C ARG A 774 -44.81 -9.92 -6.45
N LEU A 775 -44.18 -8.75 -6.34
CA LEU A 775 -42.73 -8.57 -6.35
C LEU A 775 -42.32 -7.66 -5.20
N GLY A 776 -41.45 -8.17 -4.32
CA GLY A 776 -40.83 -7.44 -3.22
C GLY A 776 -39.34 -7.80 -3.06
N LEU A 777 -38.78 -7.48 -1.89
CA LEU A 777 -37.35 -7.63 -1.62
C LEU A 777 -36.86 -9.08 -1.79
N ALA A 778 -37.63 -10.07 -1.32
CA ALA A 778 -37.26 -11.47 -1.41
C ALA A 778 -37.14 -11.95 -2.87
N GLN A 779 -38.09 -11.59 -3.74
CA GLN A 779 -38.05 -11.92 -5.17
C GLN A 779 -36.92 -11.16 -5.88
N ALA A 780 -36.74 -9.86 -5.55
CA ALA A 780 -35.67 -9.04 -6.12
C ALA A 780 -34.27 -9.62 -5.80
N LEU A 781 -34.07 -10.15 -4.59
CA LEU A 781 -32.84 -10.87 -4.21
C LEU A 781 -32.70 -12.22 -4.93
N THR A 782 -33.76 -13.04 -4.93
CA THR A 782 -33.80 -14.37 -5.54
C THR A 782 -33.34 -14.34 -6.99
N TYR A 783 -33.85 -13.37 -7.75
CA TYR A 783 -33.58 -13.24 -9.19
C TYR A 783 -32.57 -12.16 -9.52
N SER A 784 -31.98 -11.52 -8.51
CA SER A 784 -30.92 -10.52 -8.66
C SER A 784 -31.30 -9.35 -9.58
N LEU A 785 -32.48 -8.76 -9.39
CA LEU A 785 -33.03 -7.71 -10.25
C LEU A 785 -32.26 -6.40 -10.05
N ASN A 786 -31.62 -5.83 -11.07
CA ASN A 786 -30.78 -4.62 -10.95
C ASN A 786 -31.63 -3.35 -10.90
N THR A 787 -32.62 -3.24 -11.79
CA THR A 787 -33.47 -2.04 -11.90
C THR A 787 -34.24 -1.76 -10.61
N TRP A 788 -34.77 -2.80 -9.97
CA TRP A 788 -35.47 -2.67 -8.68
C TRP A 788 -34.54 -2.13 -7.58
N PHE A 789 -33.34 -2.70 -7.40
CA PHE A 789 -32.40 -2.23 -6.37
C PHE A 789 -31.85 -0.82 -6.64
N ALA A 790 -31.72 -0.42 -7.91
CA ALA A 790 -31.33 0.93 -8.25
C ALA A 790 -32.44 1.94 -7.92
N TRP A 791 -33.69 1.64 -8.28
CA TRP A 791 -34.83 2.50 -7.97
C TRP A 791 -35.07 2.61 -6.46
N THR A 792 -35.12 1.49 -5.74
CA THR A 792 -35.32 1.52 -4.27
C THR A 792 -34.13 2.14 -3.54
N GLY A 793 -32.91 1.98 -4.08
CA GLY A 793 -31.73 2.66 -3.57
C GLY A 793 -31.87 4.18 -3.64
N GLU A 794 -32.33 4.71 -4.78
CA GLU A 794 -32.62 6.14 -4.91
C GLU A 794 -33.75 6.60 -3.99
N LEU A 795 -34.82 5.79 -3.87
CA LEU A 795 -35.96 6.10 -3.03
C LEU A 795 -35.57 6.22 -1.55
N SER A 796 -34.63 5.39 -1.10
CA SER A 796 -34.17 5.36 0.30
C SER A 796 -33.13 6.42 0.65
N ASP A 797 -32.46 7.02 -0.34
CA ASP A 797 -31.38 7.99 -0.10
C ASP A 797 -31.94 9.40 0.09
N ALA A 798 -31.87 9.90 1.33
CA ALA A 798 -32.41 11.20 1.69
C ALA A 798 -31.64 12.36 1.02
N THR A 799 -30.41 12.15 0.54
CA THR A 799 -29.66 13.16 -0.22
C THR A 799 -30.28 13.45 -1.59
N LEU A 800 -31.18 12.58 -2.07
CA LEU A 800 -31.93 12.75 -3.33
C LEU A 800 -33.31 13.40 -3.14
N PHE A 801 -33.66 13.76 -1.91
CA PHE A 801 -34.89 14.45 -1.53
C PHE A 801 -36.19 13.73 -1.93
N GLY A 802 -36.12 12.41 -2.22
CA GLY A 802 -37.27 11.63 -2.68
C GLY A 802 -37.82 12.06 -4.04
N ARG A 803 -36.99 12.71 -4.87
CA ARG A 803 -37.32 13.22 -6.22
C ARG A 803 -36.53 12.46 -7.30
N PRO A 804 -37.02 12.38 -8.55
CA PRO A 804 -36.30 11.74 -9.66
C PRO A 804 -35.02 12.49 -10.05
N ASP A 805 -35.00 13.82 -9.88
CA ASP A 805 -33.89 14.70 -10.23
C ASP A 805 -33.53 15.68 -9.10
N GLY A 806 -32.34 16.31 -9.22
CA GLY A 806 -31.81 17.24 -8.23
C GLY A 806 -31.26 16.57 -6.98
N GLY A 807 -31.29 17.28 -5.85
CA GLY A 807 -30.71 16.83 -4.58
C GLY A 807 -29.21 17.15 -4.45
N VAL A 808 -28.55 16.48 -3.50
CA VAL A 808 -27.12 16.58 -3.23
C VAL A 808 -26.42 15.21 -3.35
N PRO A 809 -26.52 14.51 -4.51
CA PRO A 809 -25.93 13.18 -4.70
C PRO A 809 -24.42 13.15 -4.48
N ALA A 810 -23.73 14.29 -4.63
CA ALA A 810 -22.31 14.43 -4.40
C ALA A 810 -21.91 14.70 -2.94
N ALA A 811 -22.84 14.58 -1.98
CA ALA A 811 -22.55 14.74 -0.55
C ALA A 811 -21.47 13.73 -0.10
N GLN A 812 -20.45 14.24 0.59
CA GLN A 812 -19.34 13.47 1.14
C GLN A 812 -19.39 13.45 2.67
N ALA A 813 -18.76 12.45 3.29
CA ALA A 813 -18.61 12.36 4.73
C ALA A 813 -17.23 12.88 5.14
N LEU A 814 -17.17 13.85 6.06
CA LEU A 814 -15.91 14.33 6.65
C LEU A 814 -15.27 13.26 7.55
N GLN A 815 -16.11 12.45 8.19
CA GLN A 815 -15.72 11.37 9.08
C GLN A 815 -16.59 10.14 8.80
N PRO A 816 -16.09 8.92 9.08
CA PRO A 816 -16.92 7.72 9.02
C PRO A 816 -18.17 7.89 9.90
N GLY A 817 -19.37 7.63 9.38
CA GLY A 817 -20.60 7.86 10.13
C GLY A 817 -21.46 9.02 9.63
N ALA A 818 -20.84 10.05 9.02
CA ALA A 818 -21.54 11.33 8.81
C ALA A 818 -22.67 11.28 7.75
N LEU A 819 -22.71 10.24 6.91
CA LEU A 819 -23.76 10.03 5.91
C LEU A 819 -24.80 8.99 6.35
N ASP A 820 -24.63 8.32 7.49
CA ASP A 820 -25.41 7.13 7.82
C ASP A 820 -26.91 7.37 7.98
N GLU A 821 -27.29 8.50 8.58
CA GLU A 821 -28.71 8.88 8.75
C GLU A 821 -29.41 9.22 7.42
N VAL A 822 -28.64 9.56 6.38
CA VAL A 822 -29.19 10.02 5.09
C VAL A 822 -28.93 9.04 3.94
N ARG A 823 -28.03 8.06 4.14
CA ARG A 823 -27.70 7.01 3.18
C ARG A 823 -27.78 5.62 3.84
N PRO A 824 -28.98 5.03 3.94
CA PRO A 824 -29.19 3.79 4.68
C PRO A 824 -28.34 2.61 4.17
N ILE A 825 -28.07 2.52 2.85
CA ILE A 825 -27.21 1.47 2.27
C ILE A 825 -25.76 1.60 2.74
N LEU A 826 -25.21 2.83 2.78
CA LEU A 826 -23.87 3.05 3.33
C LEU A 826 -23.85 2.78 4.84
N ALA A 827 -24.95 3.06 5.53
CA ALA A 827 -25.07 2.78 6.94
C ALA A 827 -25.05 1.29 7.26
N ALA A 828 -25.82 0.50 6.50
CA ALA A 828 -25.78 -0.95 6.57
C ALA A 828 -24.37 -1.48 6.26
N ALA A 829 -23.71 -0.97 5.23
CA ALA A 829 -22.35 -1.38 4.89
C ALA A 829 -21.37 -1.10 6.03
N ARG A 830 -21.38 0.11 6.60
CA ARG A 830 -20.52 0.46 7.72
C ARG A 830 -20.82 -0.39 8.96
N ARG A 831 -22.10 -0.69 9.24
CA ARG A 831 -22.51 -1.60 10.32
C ARG A 831 -21.91 -2.99 10.13
N LEU A 832 -21.82 -3.46 8.89
CA LEU A 832 -21.22 -4.75 8.51
C LEU A 832 -19.68 -4.72 8.42
N GLY A 833 -19.02 -3.59 8.68
CA GLY A 833 -17.54 -3.48 8.72
C GLY A 833 -16.90 -2.89 7.46
N PHE A 834 -17.67 -2.47 6.45
CA PHE A 834 -17.13 -1.70 5.32
C PHE A 834 -16.59 -0.34 5.80
N GLU A 835 -15.68 0.25 5.01
CA GLU A 835 -14.92 1.48 5.30
C GLU A 835 -13.95 1.41 6.50
N GLN A 836 -13.89 0.27 7.19
CA GLN A 836 -13.11 0.09 8.40
C GLN A 836 -11.99 -0.95 8.20
N PRO A 837 -10.82 -0.77 8.84
CA PRO A 837 -9.83 -1.84 8.91
C PRO A 837 -10.35 -2.97 9.82
N LEU A 838 -10.39 -4.19 9.31
CA LEU A 838 -10.71 -5.37 10.11
C LEU A 838 -9.41 -5.94 10.71
N ARG A 839 -9.29 -5.85 12.04
CA ARG A 839 -8.19 -6.44 12.79
C ARG A 839 -8.48 -7.90 13.08
N LEU A 840 -7.50 -8.77 12.83
CA LEU A 840 -7.62 -10.23 12.94
C LEU A 840 -6.78 -10.78 14.11
N ASP A 841 -6.24 -9.91 14.96
CA ASP A 841 -5.36 -10.27 16.08
C ASP A 841 -6.12 -10.78 17.32
N GLY A 842 -7.45 -10.72 17.32
CA GLY A 842 -8.25 -11.16 18.45
C GLY A 842 -8.05 -10.32 19.72
N GLY A 843 -7.52 -9.09 19.58
CA GLY A 843 -7.16 -8.21 20.68
C GLY A 843 -5.91 -8.64 21.46
N LEU A 844 -5.04 -9.46 20.85
CA LEU A 844 -3.84 -10.01 21.50
C LEU A 844 -2.59 -9.15 21.31
N LEU A 845 -2.55 -8.32 20.25
CA LEU A 845 -1.46 -7.38 20.01
C LEU A 845 -1.61 -6.11 20.88
N PRO A 846 -0.50 -5.41 21.18
CA PRO A 846 -0.55 -4.15 21.91
C PRO A 846 -1.45 -3.10 21.23
N ALA A 847 -2.09 -2.26 22.04
CA ALA A 847 -3.00 -1.23 21.52
C ALA A 847 -2.30 -0.18 20.63
N ASP A 848 -1.01 0.03 20.86
CA ASP A 848 -0.11 0.93 20.15
C ASP A 848 0.71 0.23 19.06
N PHE A 849 0.39 -1.02 18.72
CA PHE A 849 1.08 -1.77 17.66
C PHE A 849 1.14 -0.96 16.34
N ASP A 850 2.33 -0.87 15.75
CA ASP A 850 2.59 -0.17 14.49
C ASP A 850 1.95 -0.91 13.30
N TRP A 851 0.63 -0.78 13.15
CA TRP A 851 -0.09 -1.39 12.04
C TRP A 851 0.33 -0.79 10.70
N ARG A 852 0.79 -1.65 9.80
CA ARG A 852 1.18 -1.29 8.44
C ARG A 852 0.13 -1.77 7.45
N GLN A 853 0.05 -1.08 6.31
CA GLN A 853 -0.83 -1.51 5.22
C GLN A 853 -0.41 -2.92 4.75
N TYR A 854 -1.39 -3.81 4.57
CA TYR A 854 -1.20 -5.20 4.15
C TYR A 854 -0.52 -6.13 5.18
N ASP A 855 -0.51 -5.75 6.45
CA ASP A 855 -0.23 -6.70 7.54
C ASP A 855 -1.20 -7.89 7.49
N ALA A 856 -0.70 -9.12 7.61
CA ALA A 856 -1.49 -10.35 7.48
C ALA A 856 -2.57 -10.52 8.55
N LEU A 857 -2.42 -9.87 9.73
CA LEU A 857 -3.47 -9.83 10.76
C LEU A 857 -4.43 -8.64 10.55
N GLN A 858 -4.48 -8.09 9.34
CA GLN A 858 -5.40 -7.05 8.93
C GLN A 858 -5.95 -7.32 7.53
N ALA A 859 -7.27 -7.24 7.37
CA ALA A 859 -7.86 -7.24 6.03
C ALA A 859 -7.81 -5.83 5.40
N THR A 860 -7.63 -5.76 4.07
CA THR A 860 -7.78 -4.49 3.36
C THR A 860 -9.22 -3.98 3.53
N PRO A 861 -9.43 -2.70 3.90
CA PRO A 861 -10.77 -2.14 4.04
C PRO A 861 -11.54 -2.19 2.71
N ALA A 862 -12.78 -2.68 2.76
CA ALA A 862 -13.72 -2.58 1.66
C ALA A 862 -14.23 -1.13 1.54
N ARG A 863 -13.80 -0.40 0.52
CA ARG A 863 -14.10 1.03 0.33
C ARG A 863 -15.08 1.26 -0.80
N PHE A 864 -15.91 2.29 -0.64
CA PHE A 864 -16.77 2.84 -1.66
C PHE A 864 -16.00 3.82 -2.53
N ASP A 865 -16.26 3.75 -3.83
CA ASP A 865 -15.87 4.81 -4.73
C ASP A 865 -16.68 6.07 -4.42
N PRO A 866 -16.12 7.29 -4.59
CA PRO A 866 -16.87 8.52 -4.36
C PRO A 866 -18.17 8.57 -5.17
N ILE A 867 -19.30 8.82 -4.53
CA ILE A 867 -20.59 9.00 -5.20
C ILE A 867 -20.78 10.49 -5.50
N ARG A 868 -20.92 10.83 -6.77
CA ARG A 868 -21.03 12.21 -7.29
C ARG A 868 -22.28 12.44 -8.10
N SER A 869 -22.87 11.37 -8.64
CA SER A 869 -24.11 11.43 -9.41
C SER A 869 -25.12 10.38 -8.95
N ARG A 870 -26.38 10.56 -9.37
CA ARG A 870 -27.45 9.58 -9.21
C ARG A 870 -27.11 8.25 -9.87
N HIS A 871 -26.51 8.28 -11.07
CA HIS A 871 -26.08 7.07 -11.74
C HIS A 871 -25.04 6.29 -10.93
N GLU A 872 -24.03 6.97 -10.37
CA GLU A 872 -23.03 6.31 -9.52
C GLU A 872 -23.67 5.73 -8.24
N LEU A 873 -24.70 6.37 -7.70
CA LEU A 873 -25.49 5.82 -6.60
C LEU A 873 -26.24 4.56 -7.03
N ARG A 874 -26.90 4.55 -8.21
CA ARG A 874 -27.56 3.36 -8.77
C ARG A 874 -26.58 2.20 -8.93
N GLN A 875 -25.38 2.47 -9.45
CA GLN A 875 -24.30 1.48 -9.58
C GLN A 875 -23.80 0.99 -8.21
N MET A 876 -23.71 1.87 -7.22
CA MET A 876 -23.37 1.50 -5.85
C MET A 876 -24.41 0.53 -5.26
N SER A 877 -25.70 0.82 -5.42
CA SER A 877 -26.80 -0.02 -4.91
C SER A 877 -26.79 -1.45 -5.45
N ILE A 878 -26.11 -1.71 -6.57
CA ILE A 878 -25.95 -3.04 -7.17
C ILE A 878 -24.53 -3.61 -7.05
N GLY A 879 -23.63 -2.94 -6.32
CA GLY A 879 -22.31 -3.46 -5.96
C GLY A 879 -21.17 -3.16 -6.95
N LEU A 880 -21.29 -2.13 -7.79
CA LEU A 880 -20.31 -1.83 -8.85
C LEU A 880 -19.34 -0.67 -8.53
N ARG A 881 -19.60 0.10 -7.46
CA ARG A 881 -18.82 1.27 -6.99
C ARG A 881 -18.12 1.06 -5.64
N MET A 882 -17.52 -0.10 -5.44
CA MET A 882 -16.79 -0.46 -4.22
C MET A 882 -15.86 -1.64 -4.47
N GLN A 883 -14.92 -1.87 -3.56
CA GLN A 883 -14.12 -3.09 -3.52
C GLN A 883 -14.45 -3.87 -2.26
N ALA A 884 -14.39 -5.20 -2.34
CA ALA A 884 -14.61 -6.07 -1.19
C ALA A 884 -13.58 -7.21 -1.15
N THR A 885 -13.37 -7.74 0.05
CA THR A 885 -12.65 -9.00 0.27
C THR A 885 -13.66 -10.13 0.46
N PRO A 886 -13.30 -11.39 0.15
CA PRO A 886 -14.08 -12.54 0.59
C PRO A 886 -14.40 -12.54 2.08
N LEU A 887 -13.44 -12.18 2.95
CA LEU A 887 -13.71 -12.05 4.38
C LEU A 887 -14.86 -11.07 4.65
N GLN A 888 -14.84 -9.87 4.04
CA GLN A 888 -15.88 -8.86 4.25
C GLN A 888 -17.26 -9.37 3.80
N MET A 889 -17.33 -10.04 2.65
CA MET A 889 -18.61 -10.58 2.14
C MET A 889 -19.11 -11.79 2.93
N ALA A 890 -18.21 -12.61 3.48
CA ALA A 890 -18.56 -13.70 4.38
C ALA A 890 -19.10 -13.17 5.72
N LEU A 891 -18.48 -12.12 6.28
CA LEU A 891 -19.00 -11.43 7.48
C LEU A 891 -20.36 -10.80 7.23
N ALA A 892 -20.59 -10.18 6.07
CA ALA A 892 -21.89 -9.64 5.70
C ALA A 892 -22.98 -10.73 5.65
N ALA A 893 -22.70 -11.85 4.99
CA ALA A 893 -23.64 -12.98 4.91
C ALA A 893 -23.86 -13.63 6.28
N GLY A 894 -22.79 -13.85 7.05
CA GLY A 894 -22.84 -14.38 8.41
C GLY A 894 -23.67 -13.51 9.34
N ALA A 895 -23.52 -12.18 9.27
CA ALA A 895 -24.29 -11.26 10.08
C ALA A 895 -25.79 -11.30 9.77
N ILE A 896 -26.17 -11.45 8.51
CA ILE A 896 -27.59 -11.62 8.11
C ILE A 896 -28.14 -12.96 8.61
N GLY A 897 -27.36 -14.04 8.48
CA GLY A 897 -27.73 -15.36 9.00
C GLY A 897 -27.89 -15.36 10.53
N GLN A 898 -26.92 -14.79 11.25
CA GLN A 898 -26.89 -14.70 12.71
C GLN A 898 -27.87 -13.67 13.28
N GLY A 899 -28.13 -12.59 12.55
CA GLY A 899 -28.82 -11.40 13.07
C GLY A 899 -27.94 -10.47 13.91
N ALA A 900 -26.64 -10.70 13.94
CA ALA A 900 -25.67 -9.90 14.67
C ALA A 900 -24.32 -9.89 13.94
N THR A 901 -23.56 -8.81 14.06
CA THR A 901 -22.18 -8.75 13.56
C THR A 901 -21.21 -9.33 14.57
N VAL A 902 -20.19 -10.02 14.06
CA VAL A 902 -19.11 -10.61 14.85
C VAL A 902 -17.77 -10.02 14.40
N ALA A 903 -16.83 -9.85 15.34
CA ALA A 903 -15.48 -9.43 15.01
C ALA A 903 -14.67 -10.64 14.51
N PRO A 904 -14.09 -10.60 13.30
CA PRO A 904 -13.27 -11.70 12.80
C PRO A 904 -11.96 -11.84 13.58
N ARG A 905 -11.45 -13.06 13.72
CA ARG A 905 -10.12 -13.31 14.27
C ARG A 905 -9.40 -14.44 13.54
N LEU A 906 -8.10 -14.21 13.32
CA LEU A 906 -7.15 -15.19 12.80
C LEU A 906 -6.22 -15.68 13.92
N LEU A 907 -5.78 -14.78 14.81
CA LEU A 907 -4.95 -15.14 15.96
C LEU A 907 -5.87 -15.59 17.11
N ALA A 908 -5.79 -16.88 17.46
CA ALA A 908 -6.60 -17.50 18.50
C ALA A 908 -5.93 -17.48 19.88
N ARG A 909 -4.60 -17.58 19.91
CA ARG A 909 -3.80 -17.57 21.14
C ARG A 909 -2.41 -16.98 20.87
N LEU A 910 -1.89 -16.23 21.84
CA LEU A 910 -0.52 -15.70 21.82
C LEU A 910 0.08 -15.85 23.21
N ASP A 911 1.17 -16.60 23.32
CA ASP A 911 1.92 -16.81 24.58
C ASP A 911 1.02 -17.34 25.71
N GLY A 912 0.21 -18.34 25.39
CA GLY A 912 -0.76 -18.93 26.32
C GLY A 912 -2.04 -18.12 26.49
N ARG A 913 -2.07 -16.82 26.12
CA ARG A 913 -3.26 -15.96 26.26
C ARG A 913 -4.25 -16.19 25.12
N PRO A 914 -5.51 -16.59 25.39
CA PRO A 914 -6.52 -16.76 24.36
C PRO A 914 -7.06 -15.41 23.88
N ALA A 915 -7.44 -15.34 22.61
CA ALA A 915 -8.14 -14.20 22.04
C ALA A 915 -9.48 -13.97 22.72
N ARG A 916 -9.84 -12.71 22.94
CA ARG A 916 -11.13 -12.33 23.54
C ARG A 916 -12.17 -12.16 22.45
N ALA A 917 -13.22 -12.97 22.46
CA ALA A 917 -14.35 -12.75 21.57
C ALA A 917 -15.03 -11.42 21.93
N ALA A 918 -15.16 -10.52 20.95
CA ALA A 918 -15.97 -9.33 21.12
C ALA A 918 -17.45 -9.74 21.15
N PRO A 919 -18.29 -9.13 22.01
CA PRO A 919 -19.72 -9.39 22.00
C PRO A 919 -20.30 -9.14 20.61
N ALA A 920 -21.12 -10.07 20.12
CA ALA A 920 -21.82 -9.88 18.87
C ALA A 920 -22.76 -8.68 18.97
N GLN A 921 -22.81 -7.84 17.93
CA GLN A 921 -23.66 -6.65 17.93
C GLN A 921 -24.92 -6.91 17.11
N PRO A 922 -26.12 -6.89 17.70
CA PRO A 922 -27.37 -7.11 16.97
C PRO A 922 -27.54 -6.17 15.77
N LEU A 923 -28.16 -6.66 14.71
CA LEU A 923 -28.51 -5.83 13.55
C LEU A 923 -29.77 -4.98 13.80
N ASP A 924 -30.66 -5.40 14.70
CA ASP A 924 -31.90 -4.69 15.09
C ASP A 924 -32.76 -4.24 13.90
N VAL A 925 -32.92 -5.13 12.93
CA VAL A 925 -33.70 -4.94 11.70
C VAL A 925 -34.38 -6.23 11.28
N ARG A 926 -35.38 -6.11 10.41
CA ARG A 926 -36.11 -7.23 9.84
C ARG A 926 -35.20 -8.01 8.86
N LEU A 927 -35.09 -9.33 9.02
CA LEU A 927 -34.18 -10.18 8.24
C LEU A 927 -34.87 -11.33 7.49
N ASP A 928 -36.12 -11.64 7.82
CA ASP A 928 -36.90 -12.74 7.19
C ASP A 928 -36.98 -12.58 5.67
N ARG A 929 -37.24 -11.37 5.15
CA ARG A 929 -37.30 -11.12 3.69
C ARG A 929 -35.95 -11.32 3.01
N ILE A 930 -34.86 -10.90 3.65
CA ILE A 930 -33.49 -11.07 3.13
C ILE A 930 -33.12 -12.56 3.11
N ARG A 931 -33.38 -13.27 4.21
CA ARG A 931 -33.13 -14.71 4.34
C ARG A 931 -33.95 -15.51 3.34
N ALA A 932 -35.23 -15.19 3.15
CA ALA A 932 -36.08 -15.81 2.13
C ALA A 932 -35.54 -15.58 0.72
N GLY A 933 -35.07 -14.37 0.41
CA GLY A 933 -34.45 -14.06 -0.88
C GLY A 933 -33.17 -14.87 -1.13
N MET A 934 -32.29 -14.96 -0.14
CA MET A 934 -31.05 -15.74 -0.23
C MET A 934 -31.30 -17.25 -0.28
N LYS A 935 -32.38 -17.74 0.33
CA LYS A 935 -32.84 -19.12 0.17
C LYS A 935 -33.31 -19.39 -1.24
N GLY A 936 -34.13 -18.48 -1.79
CA GLY A 936 -34.64 -18.57 -3.15
C GLY A 936 -33.54 -18.69 -4.20
N VAL A 937 -32.39 -18.03 -4.01
CA VAL A 937 -31.22 -18.14 -4.89
C VAL A 937 -30.71 -19.59 -5.03
N ILE A 938 -30.73 -20.35 -3.94
CA ILE A 938 -30.27 -21.74 -3.89
C ILE A 938 -31.32 -22.70 -4.45
N GLU A 939 -32.60 -22.46 -4.15
CA GLU A 939 -33.67 -23.39 -4.51
C GLU A 939 -34.05 -23.32 -5.98
N ARG A 940 -34.19 -22.09 -6.50
CA ARG A 940 -34.80 -21.78 -7.81
C ARG A 940 -34.12 -20.63 -8.57
N GLY A 941 -33.25 -19.88 -7.92
CA GLY A 941 -32.61 -18.70 -8.46
C GLY A 941 -31.25 -18.98 -9.09
N THR A 942 -30.38 -17.96 -9.03
CA THR A 942 -29.14 -17.90 -9.83
C THR A 942 -28.06 -18.92 -9.46
N ALA A 943 -28.11 -19.55 -8.29
CA ALA A 943 -27.15 -20.59 -7.88
C ALA A 943 -27.75 -22.00 -7.92
N ALA A 944 -29.02 -22.15 -8.31
CA ALA A 944 -29.73 -23.42 -8.17
C ALA A 944 -29.09 -24.58 -8.96
N ALA A 945 -28.43 -24.30 -10.09
CA ALA A 945 -27.73 -25.32 -10.88
C ALA A 945 -26.49 -25.88 -10.15
N ALA A 946 -25.68 -25.02 -9.52
CA ALA A 946 -24.44 -25.42 -8.85
C ALA A 946 -24.66 -26.42 -7.70
N PHE A 947 -25.83 -26.38 -7.06
CA PHE A 947 -26.18 -27.24 -5.92
C PHE A 947 -27.13 -28.38 -6.28
N ARG A 948 -27.30 -28.72 -7.57
CA ARG A 948 -28.04 -29.94 -8.01
C ARG A 948 -27.17 -31.21 -8.06
N CYS A 949 -25.96 -31.16 -7.51
CA CYS A 949 -25.04 -32.30 -7.43
C CYS A 949 -25.56 -33.47 -6.59
N ALA A 950 -25.09 -34.67 -6.90
CA ALA A 950 -25.32 -35.86 -6.08
C ALA A 950 -24.78 -35.61 -4.65
N GLY A 951 -25.63 -35.85 -3.63
CA GLY A 951 -25.30 -35.57 -2.23
C GLY A 951 -25.52 -34.12 -1.77
N CYS A 952 -25.93 -33.21 -2.65
CA CYS A 952 -26.15 -31.80 -2.30
C CYS A 952 -27.56 -31.50 -1.76
N ALA A 953 -28.45 -32.50 -1.69
CA ALA A 953 -29.82 -32.34 -1.18
C ALA A 953 -29.84 -31.86 0.28
N ALA A 954 -29.06 -32.50 1.16
CA ALA A 954 -28.91 -32.09 2.56
C ALA A 954 -28.30 -30.69 2.68
N LEU A 955 -27.28 -30.39 1.85
CA LEU A 955 -26.68 -29.05 1.80
C LEU A 955 -27.71 -27.98 1.44
N ARG A 956 -28.52 -28.21 0.39
CA ARG A 956 -29.55 -27.26 -0.05
C ARG A 956 -30.53 -26.90 1.06
N ALA A 957 -30.86 -27.83 1.97
CA ALA A 957 -31.80 -27.60 3.06
C ALA A 957 -31.30 -26.53 4.04
N GLY A 958 -30.01 -26.53 4.39
CA GLY A 958 -29.41 -25.55 5.30
C GLY A 958 -28.64 -24.40 4.63
N LEU A 959 -28.53 -24.39 3.30
CA LEU A 959 -27.74 -23.41 2.55
C LEU A 959 -28.56 -22.18 2.14
N TYR A 960 -27.95 -21.01 2.33
CA TYR A 960 -28.45 -19.70 1.89
C TYR A 960 -27.33 -18.98 1.15
N GLY A 961 -27.63 -18.26 0.07
CA GLY A 961 -26.58 -17.55 -0.64
C GLY A 961 -27.04 -16.50 -1.64
N LYS A 962 -26.06 -15.82 -2.22
CA LYS A 962 -26.25 -14.80 -3.25
C LYS A 962 -25.11 -14.89 -4.26
N THR A 963 -25.43 -14.87 -5.55
CA THR A 963 -24.43 -14.73 -6.62
C THR A 963 -24.15 -13.26 -6.93
N GLY A 964 -22.96 -12.98 -7.45
CA GLY A 964 -22.56 -11.67 -7.95
C GLY A 964 -21.78 -11.79 -9.25
N THR A 965 -21.96 -10.79 -10.10
CA THR A 965 -21.17 -10.59 -11.32
C THR A 965 -20.92 -9.10 -11.42
N ALA A 966 -19.65 -8.71 -11.52
CA ALA A 966 -19.20 -7.34 -11.74
C ALA A 966 -18.44 -7.29 -13.07
N PRO A 967 -18.99 -6.67 -14.12
CA PRO A 967 -18.33 -6.59 -15.42
C PRO A 967 -17.08 -5.70 -15.34
N VAL A 968 -15.99 -6.13 -15.99
CA VAL A 968 -14.74 -5.39 -16.12
C VAL A 968 -14.26 -5.51 -17.57
N ALA A 969 -14.50 -4.46 -18.37
CA ALA A 969 -14.27 -4.49 -19.81
C ALA A 969 -14.99 -5.68 -20.49
N MET A 970 -14.25 -6.60 -21.12
CA MET A 970 -14.82 -7.78 -21.80
C MET A 970 -14.98 -9.02 -20.92
N ASP A 971 -14.48 -9.00 -19.69
CA ASP A 971 -14.60 -10.09 -18.72
C ASP A 971 -15.42 -9.66 -17.49
N ALA A 972 -15.59 -10.56 -16.52
CA ALA A 972 -16.24 -10.23 -15.25
C ALA A 972 -15.46 -10.76 -14.04
N THR A 973 -15.66 -10.11 -12.89
CA THR A 973 -15.38 -10.70 -11.58
C THR A 973 -16.65 -11.31 -11.04
N VAL A 974 -16.59 -12.59 -10.70
CA VAL A 974 -17.75 -13.37 -10.26
C VAL A 974 -17.63 -13.75 -8.80
N TRP A 975 -18.75 -13.76 -8.11
CA TRP A 975 -18.83 -13.94 -6.67
C TRP A 975 -19.95 -14.90 -6.27
N PHE A 976 -19.76 -15.56 -5.14
CA PHE A 976 -20.81 -16.24 -4.40
C PHE A 976 -20.55 -16.10 -2.90
N THR A 977 -21.56 -15.66 -2.15
CA THR A 977 -21.49 -15.48 -0.68
C THR A 977 -22.72 -16.06 -0.02
N GLY A 978 -22.61 -16.53 1.22
CA GLY A 978 -23.71 -17.18 1.90
C GLY A 978 -23.35 -17.73 3.27
N TRP A 979 -24.26 -18.50 3.83
CA TRP A 979 -24.03 -19.26 5.06
C TRP A 979 -24.70 -20.63 5.01
N LEU A 980 -24.28 -21.47 5.94
CA LEU A 980 -24.78 -22.80 6.17
C LEU A 980 -25.29 -22.92 7.61
N GLU A 981 -26.55 -23.33 7.77
CA GLU A 981 -27.17 -23.54 9.07
C GLU A 981 -26.47 -24.65 9.88
N PRO A 982 -26.46 -24.58 11.22
CA PRO A 982 -25.99 -25.67 12.08
C PRO A 982 -26.61 -27.02 11.74
N GLY A 983 -25.85 -28.10 11.89
CA GLY A 983 -26.30 -29.47 11.62
C GLY A 983 -26.44 -29.83 10.13
N THR A 984 -26.08 -28.93 9.21
CA THR A 984 -26.14 -29.25 7.77
C THR A 984 -24.97 -30.15 7.34
N LEU A 985 -23.78 -29.89 7.88
CA LEU A 985 -22.65 -30.82 7.80
C LEU A 985 -22.60 -31.67 9.08
N PRO A 986 -22.12 -32.93 9.00
CA PRO A 986 -21.88 -33.74 10.18
C PRO A 986 -20.97 -33.00 11.18
N GLY A 987 -21.30 -33.05 12.48
CA GLY A 987 -20.50 -32.41 13.53
C GLY A 987 -20.45 -30.87 13.52
N GLN A 988 -21.06 -30.20 12.53
CA GLN A 988 -21.11 -28.74 12.46
C GLN A 988 -22.08 -28.20 13.52
N ARG A 989 -21.53 -27.61 14.58
CA ARG A 989 -22.31 -27.03 15.69
C ARG A 989 -22.76 -25.59 15.44
N HIS A 990 -21.95 -24.79 14.75
CA HIS A 990 -22.22 -23.37 14.55
C HIS A 990 -22.54 -23.06 13.09
N ARG A 991 -23.14 -21.90 12.87
CA ARG A 991 -23.38 -21.38 11.52
C ARG A 991 -22.04 -21.05 10.87
N LEU A 992 -21.84 -21.54 9.65
CA LEU A 992 -20.64 -21.26 8.86
C LEU A 992 -20.99 -20.26 7.77
N ALA A 993 -20.25 -19.15 7.70
CA ALA A 993 -20.37 -18.18 6.62
C ALA A 993 -19.20 -18.29 5.64
N PHE A 994 -19.47 -18.04 4.37
CA PHE A 994 -18.46 -18.14 3.33
C PHE A 994 -18.62 -17.05 2.27
N ALA A 995 -17.53 -16.77 1.58
CA ALA A 995 -17.56 -16.08 0.31
C ALA A 995 -16.41 -16.53 -0.58
N VAL A 996 -16.65 -16.52 -1.88
CA VAL A 996 -15.66 -16.80 -2.92
C VAL A 996 -15.77 -15.78 -4.03
N PHE A 997 -14.64 -15.44 -4.63
CA PHE A 997 -14.60 -14.73 -5.91
C PHE A 997 -13.60 -15.35 -6.88
N VAL A 998 -13.83 -15.10 -8.17
CA VAL A 998 -12.90 -15.38 -9.26
C VAL A 998 -12.92 -14.20 -10.23
N SER A 999 -11.77 -13.61 -10.53
CA SER A 999 -11.63 -12.52 -11.51
C SER A 999 -11.45 -13.08 -12.94
N ARG A 1000 -11.63 -12.22 -13.96
CA ARG A 1000 -11.43 -12.58 -15.37
C ARG A 1000 -12.19 -13.84 -15.79
N SER A 1001 -13.45 -13.91 -15.37
CA SER A 1001 -14.40 -14.96 -15.71
C SER A 1001 -15.21 -14.56 -16.93
N GLU A 1002 -15.40 -15.51 -17.85
CA GLU A 1002 -16.32 -15.39 -18.99
C GLU A 1002 -17.74 -15.89 -18.65
N ALA A 1003 -17.90 -16.54 -17.50
CA ALA A 1003 -19.18 -17.04 -16.98
C ALA A 1003 -19.71 -16.16 -15.83
N GLY A 1004 -20.95 -16.39 -15.39
CA GLY A 1004 -21.56 -15.69 -14.26
C GLY A 1004 -21.27 -16.32 -12.88
N GLY A 1005 -21.63 -15.63 -11.80
CA GLY A 1005 -21.43 -16.11 -10.42
C GLY A 1005 -22.08 -17.47 -10.08
N GLY A 1006 -23.21 -17.79 -10.72
CA GLY A 1006 -23.86 -19.09 -10.55
C GLY A 1006 -23.13 -20.26 -11.22
N ASP A 1007 -22.37 -19.97 -12.29
CA ASP A 1007 -21.76 -20.99 -13.16
C ASP A 1007 -20.26 -21.18 -12.90
N HIS A 1008 -19.64 -20.31 -12.09
CA HIS A 1008 -18.21 -20.36 -11.83
C HIS A 1008 -17.84 -20.17 -10.36
N ALA A 1009 -18.38 -19.16 -9.67
CA ALA A 1009 -18.09 -18.94 -8.25
C ALA A 1009 -18.86 -19.93 -7.34
N ALA A 1010 -20.17 -20.11 -7.55
CA ALA A 1010 -20.98 -21.04 -6.74
C ALA A 1010 -20.49 -22.51 -6.81
N PRO A 1011 -20.04 -23.05 -7.97
CA PRO A 1011 -19.43 -24.37 -8.05
C PRO A 1011 -18.21 -24.58 -7.15
N VAL A 1012 -17.42 -23.53 -6.85
CA VAL A 1012 -16.29 -23.65 -5.91
C VAL A 1012 -16.79 -24.02 -4.51
N ILE A 1013 -17.82 -23.33 -4.02
CA ILE A 1013 -18.42 -23.64 -2.71
C ILE A 1013 -19.16 -24.97 -2.74
N ALA A 1014 -19.85 -25.30 -3.83
CA ALA A 1014 -20.52 -26.60 -3.98
C ALA A 1014 -19.52 -27.76 -3.89
N ALA A 1015 -18.36 -27.66 -4.56
CA ALA A 1015 -17.30 -28.66 -4.49
C ALA A 1015 -16.69 -28.76 -3.07
N LEU A 1016 -16.46 -27.62 -2.41
CA LEU A 1016 -15.94 -27.58 -1.04
C LEU A 1016 -16.91 -28.25 -0.05
N LEU A 1017 -18.16 -27.79 0.00
CA LEU A 1017 -19.16 -28.28 0.97
C LEU A 1017 -19.56 -29.74 0.71
N SER A 1018 -19.68 -30.17 -0.55
CA SER A 1018 -19.98 -31.58 -0.86
C SER A 1018 -18.83 -32.53 -0.54
N THR A 1019 -17.58 -32.06 -0.60
CA THR A 1019 -16.43 -32.84 -0.15
C THR A 1019 -16.43 -32.99 1.38
N LEU A 1020 -16.73 -31.92 2.12
CA LEU A 1020 -16.87 -31.96 3.58
C LEU A 1020 -18.00 -32.89 4.03
N ALA A 1021 -19.15 -32.81 3.35
CA ALA A 1021 -20.29 -33.68 3.64
C ALA A 1021 -19.96 -35.17 3.43
N ARG A 1022 -19.13 -35.53 2.43
CA ARG A 1022 -18.74 -36.93 2.15
C ARG A 1022 -17.68 -37.47 3.10
N ARG A 1023 -16.58 -36.73 3.31
CA ARG A 1023 -15.42 -37.18 4.10
C ARG A 1023 -15.76 -37.59 5.53
N GLN A 1024 -16.78 -37.00 6.13
CA GLN A 1024 -17.19 -37.33 7.49
C GLN A 1024 -18.26 -38.44 7.56
N THR A 1025 -18.85 -38.83 6.44
CA THR A 1025 -19.83 -39.93 6.35
C THR A 1025 -19.15 -41.28 6.06
N GLU A 1026 -17.97 -41.28 5.42
CA GLU A 1026 -17.22 -42.48 5.00
C GLU A 1026 -16.24 -43.05 6.05
N GLY A 1027 -16.14 -42.45 7.25
CA GLY A 1027 -15.41 -43.03 8.38
C GLY A 1027 -13.93 -42.62 8.50
N GLU A 1028 -13.67 -41.40 8.97
CA GLU A 1028 -12.57 -41.16 9.94
C GLU A 1028 -13.13 -41.37 11.34
N MET A 1029 -13.43 -42.64 11.65
CA MET A 1029 -13.68 -43.08 13.01
C MET A 1029 -12.30 -43.20 13.70
N ALA A 1030 -11.89 -42.10 14.34
CA ALA A 1030 -10.81 -41.93 15.34
C ALA A 1030 -9.79 -40.82 15.03
N MET A 1031 -10.20 -39.54 15.10
CA MET A 1031 -9.40 -38.41 15.65
C MET A 1031 -10.15 -37.06 15.62
N LEU A 1032 -11.45 -37.05 15.92
CA LEU A 1032 -12.25 -35.81 15.92
C LEU A 1032 -13.11 -35.63 17.18
N ILE A 1033 -12.87 -36.43 18.23
CA ILE A 1033 -13.56 -36.33 19.52
C ILE A 1033 -12.54 -36.47 20.65
N GLY A 1034 -12.30 -35.38 21.39
CA GLY A 1034 -11.69 -35.45 22.73
C GLY A 1034 -10.68 -34.36 23.11
N GLN A 1035 -11.09 -33.07 23.12
CA GLN A 1035 -11.03 -32.13 24.27
C GLN A 1035 -11.28 -30.69 23.83
#